data_AF-A0A6M1PLW2-F1
#
_entry.id   AF-A0A6M1PLW2-F1
#
_cell.length_a   1.000
_cell.length_b   1.000
_cell.length_c   1.000
_cell.angle_alpha   90.00
_cell.angle_beta   90.00
_cell.angle_gamma   90.00
#
_symmetry.space_group_name_H-M   'P 1'
#
loop_
_entity.id
_entity.type
_entity.pdbx_description
1 polymer ?
#
loop_
_entity_poly.entity_id
_entity_poly.type
_entity_poly.pdbx_seq_one_letter_code
_entity_poly.pdbx_strand_id
1 'polypeptide(L)'
;MRRKLINCSLRFALPAVAAGMLLSGLFLSVNAEDGSAPDDFPQTPAEAREYINRDMSELYNKPNYYPPETSKGKLREDLLQKRIDSREYTFEMVYGASHGEPLVHKGNMYPYSGYNLNGDSVSAEGVPWYAGWSGTKIQDFDMVKEPWDDPGVIRAYNPKKSKFNAYSAPSNKYLASSGGTFEQAIITGLNLEYGGKTYSEFIYNNMNSQYKDRVVYDFNATPTKGGSWVDYVQIIQPPTFLSWGSGRIYIGNPGGNITYLGIPIAPFMLQVDDLSATFENFPSGAVAGDSVTVGVRVNSTFDGERTTDFVWQIKDSSGKTVPANYKGHAETASGNLKIPGNNERMLYASFIMPEGNVSVKFTVNSGKFPEEDIYTNNTVSLALKEVQPMPAAKGKFDLDYDVLSKKIRFPLANGEAIQANLILPGSSHWNGNATGALDVDNDSPNLLRSFTVLNNPPVNEAGSTITRKPTIEAKLLRTDFGDNPLGGSWLNLSNAYTPRVKNGTVSYSGDVSRDYIRTYRTCKTVTDSSGNRDRECETHEENGSTSAPFSPGKDDITVNAFVYNGRKDVPAKEFEDKIENNTKDDLGKKLLWTSEPYKIKTIRWMAHEDESGSLFDWTDVNGQYEREFTQQASGKLVWKSEQTMANAYSQGREAARRMTNNKSDYDKAVFATDRELQGYDYPIKSGYYFNPAGIYTFTLETVTFKPTDDDTKDHKDLVDAVIDSFRYESNLVYINNNKESVNLLNEPLGRSGNSVVPKPAALNVKNAKGVNALQLIAVEDRSTDNSRYTKEVEEVYHSQNRDNIDETHAFWKNILEGYSQSSTKGSFDSFKYREFVKDGQHMYRITETTTVSITVNPNNTPLYTDARMADGNYYVKAWIADVELSSSSNAYRKLGKLGGVKPLDEIRVTVKGSMYDDLNN
;
A
#
# COMPACT_ATOMS: atom_id res chain seq x y z
N MET A 1 -18.20 38.92 -54.41
CA MET A 1 -18.33 37.65 -55.17
C MET A 1 -17.82 36.50 -54.31
N ARG A 2 -18.58 35.40 -54.28
CA ARG A 2 -18.47 34.09 -53.59
C ARG A 2 -17.11 33.72 -52.94
N ARG A 3 -17.06 33.49 -51.60
CA ARG A 3 -17.15 32.21 -50.83
C ARG A 3 -15.94 31.27 -51.11
N LYS A 4 -15.14 30.80 -50.13
CA LYS A 4 -15.49 30.08 -48.89
C LYS A 4 -14.38 30.14 -47.81
N LEU A 5 -14.82 30.22 -46.55
CA LEU A 5 -14.10 29.80 -45.33
C LEU A 5 -13.82 28.28 -45.32
N ILE A 6 -12.81 27.85 -44.55
CA ILE A 6 -12.96 26.97 -43.37
C ILE A 6 -11.77 27.21 -42.41
N ASN A 7 -12.11 27.43 -41.14
CA ASN A 7 -11.22 27.50 -39.98
C ASN A 7 -10.62 26.13 -39.64
N CYS A 8 -9.41 26.09 -39.09
CA CYS A 8 -9.18 25.41 -37.81
C CYS A 8 -7.83 25.82 -37.19
N SER A 9 -7.93 26.45 -36.03
CA SER A 9 -6.89 26.67 -35.03
C SER A 9 -6.34 25.35 -34.49
N LEU A 10 -5.02 25.26 -34.25
CA LEU A 10 -4.48 24.75 -32.97
C LEU A 10 -2.97 25.05 -32.84
N ARG A 11 -2.61 25.50 -31.64
CA ARG A 11 -1.25 25.61 -31.10
C ARG A 11 -0.52 24.27 -31.16
N PHE A 12 0.76 24.26 -31.53
CA PHE A 12 1.77 23.43 -30.87
C PHE A 12 3.13 24.12 -30.97
N ALA A 13 3.77 24.23 -29.81
CA ALA A 13 5.14 24.67 -29.63
C ALA A 13 6.09 23.77 -30.44
N LEU A 14 7.01 24.39 -31.18
CA LEU A 14 8.11 23.68 -31.82
C LEU A 14 9.01 23.05 -30.74
N PRO A 15 9.29 21.74 -30.79
CA PRO A 15 10.42 21.18 -30.06
C PRO A 15 11.70 21.61 -30.78
N ALA A 16 12.59 22.26 -30.04
CA ALA A 16 13.97 22.48 -30.44
C ALA A 16 14.66 21.12 -30.49
N VAL A 17 14.77 20.53 -31.68
CA VAL A 17 15.62 19.36 -31.95
C VAL A 17 16.33 19.61 -33.28
N ALA A 18 17.61 19.93 -33.19
CA ALA A 18 18.68 19.49 -34.08
C ALA A 18 19.94 20.29 -33.72
N ALA A 19 20.62 19.90 -32.64
CA ALA A 19 22.03 20.23 -32.47
C ALA A 19 22.77 19.50 -33.60
N GLY A 20 23.17 20.26 -34.61
CA GLY A 20 23.94 19.77 -35.74
C GLY A 20 25.27 19.22 -35.24
N MET A 21 25.56 17.98 -35.65
CA MET A 21 26.87 17.35 -35.57
C MET A 21 27.96 18.30 -36.08
N LEU A 22 28.87 18.71 -35.19
CA LEU A 22 30.17 19.25 -35.58
C LEU A 22 31.06 18.05 -35.89
N LEU A 23 31.53 17.97 -37.13
CA LEU A 23 32.57 17.02 -37.51
C LEU A 23 33.84 17.37 -36.73
N SER A 24 34.34 16.38 -36.01
CA SER A 24 35.62 16.34 -35.32
C SER A 24 36.79 16.42 -36.30
N GLY A 25 37.24 17.62 -36.64
CA GLY A 25 38.68 17.88 -36.74
C GLY A 25 39.21 18.11 -35.33
N LEU A 26 40.43 17.68 -35.01
CA LEU A 26 41.07 18.03 -33.73
C LEU A 26 41.09 19.56 -33.59
N PHE A 27 40.13 20.13 -32.85
CA PHE A 27 40.20 21.47 -32.34
C PHE A 27 40.56 21.37 -30.86
N LEU A 28 41.67 22.00 -30.49
CA LEU A 28 42.10 22.14 -29.10
C LEU A 28 41.04 22.94 -28.35
N SER A 29 40.20 22.27 -27.56
CA SER A 29 39.33 22.96 -26.60
C SER A 29 40.17 23.36 -25.39
N VAL A 30 40.36 24.66 -25.19
CA VAL A 30 41.22 25.18 -24.12
C VAL A 30 40.34 25.71 -22.98
N ASN A 31 40.56 25.22 -21.75
CA ASN A 31 39.70 25.50 -20.59
C ASN A 31 40.50 26.15 -19.47
N ALA A 32 39.97 27.18 -18.80
CA ALA A 32 40.50 27.66 -17.52
C ALA A 32 40.00 26.79 -16.34
N GLU A 33 40.59 26.98 -15.15
CA GLU A 33 40.29 26.19 -13.94
C GLU A 33 38.81 26.26 -13.49
N ASP A 34 38.10 27.33 -13.85
CA ASP A 34 36.69 27.59 -13.51
C ASP A 34 35.73 27.36 -14.69
N GLY A 35 36.23 26.84 -15.82
CA GLY A 35 35.46 26.70 -17.04
C GLY A 35 35.19 28.01 -17.77
N SER A 36 35.86 29.11 -17.42
CA SER A 36 35.97 30.28 -18.29
C SER A 36 36.95 30.00 -19.44
N ALA A 37 36.92 30.86 -20.45
CA ALA A 37 37.92 30.85 -21.50
C ALA A 37 39.24 31.40 -20.93
N PRO A 38 40.42 30.86 -21.30
CA PRO A 38 41.65 31.16 -20.59
C PRO A 38 42.12 32.61 -20.73
N ASP A 39 42.72 33.19 -19.68
CA ASP A 39 43.13 34.61 -19.61
C ASP A 39 44.03 35.08 -20.77
N ASP A 40 44.80 34.17 -21.37
CA ASP A 40 45.71 34.46 -22.48
C ASP A 40 45.03 34.45 -23.87
N PHE A 41 43.76 34.05 -23.94
CA PHE A 41 42.99 33.95 -25.19
C PHE A 41 41.82 34.94 -25.26
N PRO A 42 41.43 35.36 -26.48
CA PRO A 42 40.30 36.27 -26.67
C PRO A 42 38.98 35.72 -26.14
N GLN A 43 38.31 36.50 -25.31
CA GLN A 43 36.99 36.22 -24.71
C GLN A 43 35.85 36.81 -25.55
N THR A 44 36.17 37.77 -26.42
CA THR A 44 35.20 38.44 -27.29
C THR A 44 35.70 38.50 -28.74
N PRO A 45 34.80 38.61 -29.73
CA PRO A 45 35.18 38.83 -31.13
C PRO A 45 36.04 40.08 -31.33
N ALA A 46 35.83 41.11 -30.51
CA ALA A 46 36.63 42.33 -30.55
C ALA A 46 38.08 42.08 -30.11
N GLU A 47 38.27 41.35 -29.00
CA GLU A 47 39.59 40.92 -28.54
C GLU A 47 40.27 40.00 -29.55
N ALA A 48 39.51 39.10 -30.20
CA ALA A 48 40.06 38.19 -31.20
C ALA A 48 40.60 38.97 -32.40
N ARG A 49 39.82 39.94 -32.89
CA ARG A 49 40.24 40.83 -33.97
C ARG A 49 41.44 41.70 -33.56
N GLU A 50 41.50 42.16 -32.33
CA GLU A 50 42.62 42.97 -31.82
C GLU A 50 43.92 42.14 -31.72
N TYR A 51 43.83 40.93 -31.16
CA TYR A 51 44.93 39.98 -31.10
C TYR A 51 45.47 39.68 -32.51
N ILE A 52 44.57 39.31 -33.44
CA ILE A 52 44.95 38.98 -34.81
C ILE A 52 45.58 40.19 -35.51
N ASN A 53 45.10 41.42 -35.27
CA ASN A 53 45.71 42.62 -35.82
C ASN A 53 47.08 42.95 -35.22
N ARG A 54 47.30 42.63 -33.94
CA ARG A 54 48.62 42.71 -33.30
C ARG A 54 49.59 41.74 -33.97
N ASP A 55 49.19 40.47 -34.17
CA ASP A 55 49.98 39.50 -34.93
C ASP A 55 50.29 39.99 -36.34
N MET A 56 49.29 40.54 -37.05
CA MET A 56 49.52 41.09 -38.39
C MET A 56 50.54 42.24 -38.37
N SER A 57 50.58 43.04 -37.31
CA SER A 57 51.58 44.09 -37.11
C SER A 57 52.96 43.51 -36.83
N GLU A 58 53.07 42.58 -35.89
CA GLU A 58 54.35 42.02 -35.43
C GLU A 58 54.98 41.10 -36.48
N LEU A 59 54.19 40.22 -37.07
CA LEU A 59 54.65 39.22 -38.02
C LEU A 59 54.86 39.80 -39.42
N TYR A 60 53.99 40.72 -39.86
CA TYR A 60 53.96 41.15 -41.27
C TYR A 60 54.10 42.65 -41.47
N ASN A 61 54.30 43.44 -40.41
CA ASN A 61 54.34 44.91 -40.45
C ASN A 61 53.07 45.52 -41.09
N LYS A 62 51.91 44.96 -40.71
CA LYS A 62 50.57 45.35 -41.17
C LYS A 62 49.63 45.66 -40.00
N PRO A 63 49.80 46.80 -39.32
CA PRO A 63 48.87 47.19 -38.26
C PRO A 63 47.46 47.43 -38.80
N ASN A 64 46.45 47.04 -38.04
CA ASN A 64 45.02 47.23 -38.37
C ASN A 64 44.62 46.62 -39.73
N TYR A 65 45.21 45.49 -40.09
CA TYR A 65 44.94 44.80 -41.36
C TYR A 65 43.48 44.37 -41.51
N TYR A 66 42.83 43.91 -40.44
CA TYR A 66 41.42 43.53 -40.39
C TYR A 66 40.57 44.63 -39.74
N PRO A 67 39.93 45.51 -40.55
CA PRO A 67 38.97 46.50 -40.04
C PRO A 67 37.70 45.81 -39.52
N PRO A 68 36.87 46.50 -38.72
CA PRO A 68 35.57 45.97 -38.28
C PRO A 68 34.57 45.80 -39.43
N GLU A 69 34.75 46.49 -40.56
CA GLU A 69 33.85 46.46 -41.71
C GLU A 69 34.60 46.72 -43.02
N THR A 70 34.09 46.13 -44.11
CA THR A 70 34.57 46.34 -45.49
C THR A 70 33.41 46.74 -46.41
N SER A 71 33.70 47.00 -47.69
CA SER A 71 32.65 47.24 -48.71
C SER A 71 31.69 46.05 -48.91
N LYS A 72 32.02 44.86 -48.40
CA LYS A 72 31.17 43.66 -48.43
C LYS A 72 30.38 43.43 -47.12
N GLY A 73 30.53 44.32 -46.13
CA GLY A 73 29.82 44.29 -44.86
C GLY A 73 30.75 44.12 -43.64
N LYS A 74 30.13 44.00 -42.46
CA LYS A 74 30.80 43.85 -41.16
C LYS A 74 31.53 42.52 -41.03
N LEU A 75 32.56 42.47 -40.18
CA LEU A 75 33.18 41.21 -39.76
C LEU A 75 32.12 40.29 -39.15
N ARG A 76 32.17 38.99 -39.47
CA ARG A 76 31.28 37.95 -38.94
C ARG A 76 31.65 37.60 -37.50
N GLU A 77 31.40 38.53 -36.59
CA GLU A 77 31.65 38.37 -35.16
C GLU A 77 30.83 37.21 -34.56
N ASP A 78 29.71 36.81 -35.17
CA ASP A 78 28.94 35.63 -34.80
C ASP A 78 29.71 34.33 -35.01
N LEU A 79 30.53 34.24 -36.07
CA LEU A 79 31.38 33.07 -36.32
C LEU A 79 32.56 33.03 -35.34
N LEU A 80 33.12 34.19 -34.99
CA LEU A 80 34.16 34.30 -33.96
C LEU A 80 33.60 33.94 -32.58
N GLN A 81 32.42 34.46 -32.22
CA GLN A 81 31.77 34.16 -30.95
C GLN A 81 31.44 32.67 -30.83
N LYS A 82 30.93 32.05 -31.90
CA LYS A 82 30.67 30.61 -31.92
C LYS A 82 31.94 29.79 -31.61
N ARG A 83 33.08 30.19 -32.16
CA ARG A 83 34.39 29.55 -31.91
C ARG A 83 34.89 29.81 -30.48
N ILE A 84 34.64 30.99 -29.91
CA ILE A 84 34.93 31.30 -28.49
C ILE A 84 34.05 30.44 -27.56
N ASP A 85 32.75 30.34 -27.84
CA ASP A 85 31.80 29.56 -27.04
C ASP A 85 32.12 28.05 -27.09
N SER A 86 32.60 27.56 -28.24
CA SER A 86 33.11 26.19 -28.41
C SER A 86 34.54 26.00 -27.90
N ARG A 87 35.21 27.07 -27.47
CA ARG A 87 36.60 27.10 -26.98
C ARG A 87 37.62 26.66 -28.04
N GLU A 88 37.31 26.90 -29.30
CA GLU A 88 38.15 26.60 -30.46
C GLU A 88 38.80 27.90 -30.96
N TYR A 89 40.00 28.23 -30.49
CA TYR A 89 40.65 29.53 -30.77
C TYR A 89 41.36 29.62 -32.13
N THR A 90 40.82 28.93 -33.14
CA THR A 90 41.26 29.06 -34.54
C THR A 90 40.19 29.78 -35.35
N PHE A 91 40.48 31.00 -35.77
CA PHE A 91 39.49 31.93 -36.31
C PHE A 91 39.57 32.09 -37.82
N GLU A 92 38.43 32.20 -38.48
CA GLU A 92 38.32 32.65 -39.87
C GLU A 92 37.91 34.12 -39.93
N MET A 93 38.73 34.96 -40.55
CA MET A 93 38.44 36.39 -40.70
C MET A 93 37.59 36.64 -41.96
N VAL A 94 36.26 36.62 -41.81
CA VAL A 94 35.30 36.78 -42.91
C VAL A 94 34.26 37.87 -42.66
N TYR A 95 33.83 38.54 -43.73
CA TYR A 95 32.96 39.71 -43.73
C TYR A 95 31.62 39.45 -44.43
N GLY A 96 30.60 40.24 -44.09
CA GLY A 96 29.30 40.24 -44.77
C GLY A 96 28.36 39.17 -44.21
N ALA A 97 27.82 38.31 -45.08
CA ALA A 97 26.92 37.22 -44.71
C ALA A 97 27.17 35.99 -45.58
N SER A 98 26.72 34.82 -45.10
CA SER A 98 26.72 33.59 -45.88
C SER A 98 25.89 33.77 -47.16
N HIS A 99 26.39 33.30 -48.30
CA HIS A 99 25.79 33.55 -49.61
C HIS A 99 26.06 32.42 -50.62
N GLY A 100 25.41 32.50 -51.78
CA GLY A 100 25.38 31.47 -52.81
C GLY A 100 24.06 30.69 -52.81
N GLU A 101 23.87 29.80 -53.78
CA GLU A 101 22.70 28.92 -53.85
C GLU A 101 22.76 27.87 -52.73
N PRO A 102 21.74 27.76 -51.85
CA PRO A 102 21.73 26.78 -50.76
C PRO A 102 21.90 25.33 -51.27
N LEU A 103 22.74 24.56 -50.58
CA LEU A 103 23.05 23.18 -50.94
C LEU A 103 22.33 22.20 -50.04
N VAL A 104 21.72 21.16 -50.62
CA VAL A 104 21.24 19.99 -49.89
C VAL A 104 22.42 19.06 -49.59
N HIS A 105 23.30 19.50 -48.68
CA HIS A 105 24.44 18.74 -48.18
C HIS A 105 24.55 18.98 -46.67
N LYS A 106 24.73 17.90 -45.88
CA LYS A 106 24.92 17.94 -44.42
C LYS A 106 23.99 18.94 -43.67
N GLY A 107 22.68 18.90 -43.94
CA GLY A 107 21.69 19.69 -43.19
C GLY A 107 21.30 21.05 -43.76
N ASN A 108 21.47 21.25 -45.07
CA ASN A 108 21.24 22.52 -45.80
C ASN A 108 22.22 23.63 -45.40
N MET A 109 23.17 23.94 -46.29
CA MET A 109 24.23 24.94 -46.03
C MET A 109 24.40 25.93 -47.18
N TYR A 110 24.98 27.09 -46.91
CA TYR A 110 25.44 28.01 -47.96
C TYR A 110 26.86 27.63 -48.43
N PRO A 111 27.17 27.79 -49.73
CA PRO A 111 28.51 27.56 -50.29
C PRO A 111 29.62 28.35 -49.61
N TYR A 112 29.31 29.57 -49.20
CA TYR A 112 30.26 30.56 -48.72
C TYR A 112 29.86 31.08 -47.35
N SER A 113 30.82 31.17 -46.43
CA SER A 113 30.63 31.72 -45.08
C SER A 113 30.64 33.25 -45.07
N GLY A 114 31.24 33.88 -46.09
CA GLY A 114 31.33 35.33 -46.23
C GLY A 114 32.36 35.74 -47.28
N TYR A 115 32.89 36.94 -47.14
CA TYR A 115 33.92 37.50 -48.01
C TYR A 115 35.22 37.75 -47.24
N ASN A 116 36.38 37.61 -47.88
CA ASN A 116 37.65 38.05 -47.29
C ASN A 116 37.79 39.59 -47.36
N LEU A 117 38.90 40.13 -46.83
CA LEU A 117 39.19 41.57 -46.86
C LEU A 117 39.14 42.21 -48.26
N ASN A 118 39.53 41.45 -49.29
CA ASN A 118 39.58 41.91 -50.68
C ASN A 118 38.23 41.77 -51.41
N GLY A 119 37.24 41.17 -50.76
CA GLY A 119 35.89 40.97 -51.29
C GLY A 119 35.70 39.69 -52.10
N ASP A 120 36.62 38.72 -52.04
CA ASP A 120 36.42 37.39 -52.62
C ASP A 120 35.61 36.50 -51.68
N SER A 121 34.77 35.62 -52.24
CA SER A 121 34.01 34.64 -51.46
C SER A 121 34.94 33.64 -50.77
N VAL A 122 34.65 33.37 -49.50
CA VAL A 122 35.33 32.38 -48.66
C VAL A 122 34.39 31.18 -48.51
N SER A 123 34.89 30.00 -48.87
CA SER A 123 34.16 28.74 -48.76
C SER A 123 33.68 28.50 -47.33
N ALA A 124 32.44 28.04 -47.17
CA ALA A 124 31.98 27.56 -45.87
C ALA A 124 32.68 26.24 -45.52
N GLU A 125 32.96 26.06 -44.23
CA GLU A 125 33.51 24.81 -43.69
C GLU A 125 32.64 23.60 -44.09
N GLY A 126 33.28 22.56 -44.63
CA GLY A 126 32.59 21.33 -45.08
C GLY A 126 31.83 21.46 -46.41
N VAL A 127 32.05 22.53 -47.18
CA VAL A 127 31.45 22.67 -48.52
C VAL A 127 31.96 21.58 -49.47
N PRO A 128 31.09 20.89 -50.23
CA PRO A 128 31.52 19.84 -51.15
C PRO A 128 32.13 20.40 -52.45
N TRP A 129 32.78 19.56 -53.23
CA TRP A 129 33.47 19.97 -54.46
C TRP A 129 32.50 20.00 -55.66
N TYR A 130 32.10 21.21 -56.06
CA TYR A 130 31.12 21.44 -57.13
C TYR A 130 31.47 20.89 -58.51
N ALA A 131 32.77 20.88 -58.86
CA ALA A 131 33.23 20.41 -60.16
C ALA A 131 33.33 18.88 -60.25
N GLY A 132 33.06 18.17 -59.15
CA GLY A 132 33.45 16.77 -58.97
C GLY A 132 34.96 16.60 -58.92
N TRP A 133 35.42 15.38 -58.63
CA TRP A 133 36.84 15.05 -58.56
C TRP A 133 37.24 14.02 -59.64
N SER A 134 38.41 14.20 -60.25
CA SER A 134 38.95 13.30 -61.29
C SER A 134 39.53 11.99 -60.74
N GLY A 135 39.65 11.86 -59.41
CA GLY A 135 40.38 10.76 -58.77
C GLY A 135 41.90 10.97 -58.70
N THR A 136 42.41 12.12 -59.16
CA THR A 136 43.82 12.53 -59.05
C THR A 136 44.06 13.21 -57.71
N LYS A 137 45.05 12.77 -56.93
CA LYS A 137 45.31 13.37 -55.62
C LYS A 137 45.75 14.83 -55.75
N ILE A 138 45.48 15.65 -54.73
CA ILE A 138 45.72 17.10 -54.77
C ILE A 138 47.19 17.42 -55.11
N GLN A 139 48.15 16.66 -54.56
CA GLN A 139 49.57 16.84 -54.83
C GLN A 139 50.01 16.48 -56.27
N ASP A 140 49.17 15.73 -57.00
CA ASP A 140 49.41 15.24 -58.36
C ASP A 140 48.74 16.09 -59.44
N PHE A 141 48.01 17.14 -59.04
CA PHE A 141 47.39 18.05 -59.98
C PHE A 141 48.44 18.75 -60.86
N ASP A 142 48.02 19.09 -62.09
CA ASP A 142 48.83 19.94 -62.98
C ASP A 142 48.74 21.41 -62.54
N MET A 143 49.36 21.69 -61.41
CA MET A 143 49.33 23.00 -60.76
C MET A 143 50.18 24.01 -61.53
N VAL A 144 49.63 25.21 -61.74
CA VAL A 144 50.36 26.32 -62.37
C VAL A 144 51.27 26.97 -61.32
N LYS A 145 52.59 26.90 -61.55
CA LYS A 145 53.59 27.57 -60.71
C LYS A 145 53.50 29.09 -60.88
N GLU A 146 53.60 29.85 -59.79
CA GLU A 146 53.49 31.32 -59.76
C GLU A 146 52.27 31.84 -60.57
N PRO A 147 51.04 31.42 -60.21
CA PRO A 147 49.85 31.62 -61.06
C PRO A 147 49.49 33.08 -61.35
N TRP A 148 50.03 34.04 -60.58
CA TRP A 148 49.88 35.47 -60.81
C TRP A 148 50.73 36.01 -61.97
N ASP A 149 51.69 35.24 -62.47
CA ASP A 149 52.56 35.59 -63.62
C ASP A 149 52.14 34.81 -64.90
N ASP A 150 51.19 33.85 -64.81
CA ASP A 150 50.72 33.04 -65.94
C ASP A 150 49.61 33.74 -66.77
N PRO A 151 49.80 33.96 -68.10
CA PRO A 151 48.82 34.65 -68.95
C PRO A 151 47.46 33.95 -69.07
N GLY A 152 47.43 32.62 -68.93
CA GLY A 152 46.20 31.83 -68.97
C GLY A 152 45.37 32.03 -67.70
N VAL A 153 46.03 31.93 -66.54
CA VAL A 153 45.38 32.16 -65.24
C VAL A 153 44.94 33.63 -65.09
N ILE A 154 45.78 34.60 -65.50
CA ILE A 154 45.44 36.03 -65.51
C ILE A 154 44.16 36.30 -66.32
N ARG A 155 44.02 35.66 -67.48
CA ARG A 155 42.84 35.81 -68.33
C ARG A 155 41.58 35.21 -67.71
N ALA A 156 41.70 34.06 -67.06
CA ALA A 156 40.57 33.31 -66.51
C ALA A 156 40.09 33.85 -65.16
N TYR A 157 41.02 34.21 -64.27
CA TYR A 157 40.74 34.52 -62.87
C TYR A 157 41.35 35.84 -62.39
N ASN A 158 42.23 36.47 -63.18
CA ASN A 158 42.93 37.71 -62.85
C ASN A 158 43.57 37.73 -61.43
N PRO A 159 44.30 36.68 -61.01
CA PRO A 159 44.97 36.67 -59.71
C PRO A 159 45.98 37.81 -59.60
N LYS A 160 45.95 38.52 -58.47
CA LYS A 160 46.95 39.54 -58.15
C LYS A 160 48.06 38.96 -57.29
N LYS A 161 49.32 39.28 -57.63
CA LYS A 161 50.48 38.98 -56.78
C LYS A 161 50.39 39.80 -55.49
N SER A 162 50.24 39.10 -54.37
CA SER A 162 50.25 39.66 -53.01
C SER A 162 51.67 39.71 -52.46
N LYS A 163 51.93 40.62 -51.51
CA LYS A 163 53.19 40.66 -50.75
C LYS A 163 53.41 39.39 -49.91
N PHE A 164 52.36 38.59 -49.70
CA PHE A 164 52.41 37.33 -48.97
C PHE A 164 52.85 36.13 -49.82
N ASN A 165 52.76 36.22 -51.16
CA ASN A 165 53.13 35.11 -52.06
C ASN A 165 54.62 34.77 -52.04
N ALA A 166 55.48 35.78 -51.89
CA ALA A 166 56.93 35.62 -51.82
C ALA A 166 57.45 35.98 -50.41
N TYR A 167 56.61 35.80 -49.39
CA TYR A 167 56.98 36.14 -48.02
C TYR A 167 58.05 35.16 -47.51
N SER A 168 59.17 35.70 -47.04
CA SER A 168 60.21 34.95 -46.36
C SER A 168 60.72 35.74 -45.16
N ALA A 169 60.57 35.17 -43.97
CA ALA A 169 61.12 35.71 -42.72
C ALA A 169 61.73 34.58 -41.88
N PRO A 170 62.99 34.19 -42.15
CA PRO A 170 63.65 33.11 -41.42
C PRO A 170 63.78 33.36 -39.91
N SER A 171 63.71 34.63 -39.48
CA SER A 171 63.71 35.03 -38.06
C SER A 171 62.34 34.87 -37.36
N ASN A 172 61.27 34.59 -38.10
CA ASN A 172 59.96 34.30 -37.49
C ASN A 172 59.98 32.89 -36.92
N LYS A 173 59.82 32.75 -35.59
CA LYS A 173 59.90 31.45 -34.89
C LYS A 173 58.94 30.40 -35.47
N TYR A 174 57.77 30.82 -35.96
CA TYR A 174 56.76 29.92 -36.52
C TYR A 174 57.06 29.47 -37.96
N LEU A 175 57.96 30.17 -38.67
CA LEU A 175 58.32 29.88 -40.07
C LEU A 175 59.75 29.34 -40.22
N ALA A 176 60.51 29.28 -39.12
CA ALA A 176 61.91 28.89 -39.13
C ALA A 176 62.14 27.49 -39.72
N SER A 177 61.22 26.55 -39.45
CA SER A 177 61.26 25.17 -39.97
C SER A 177 61.06 25.05 -41.48
N SER A 178 60.56 26.09 -42.13
CA SER A 178 60.23 26.12 -43.57
C SER A 178 61.00 27.22 -44.33
N GLY A 179 62.21 27.55 -43.85
CA GLY A 179 63.07 28.55 -44.50
C GLY A 179 62.49 29.96 -44.49
N GLY A 180 61.58 30.25 -43.55
CA GLY A 180 60.89 31.53 -43.43
C GLY A 180 59.60 31.65 -44.25
N THR A 181 59.14 30.59 -44.93
CA THR A 181 57.95 30.61 -45.81
C THR A 181 56.71 30.02 -45.13
N PHE A 182 55.54 30.06 -45.78
CA PHE A 182 54.32 29.43 -45.25
C PHE A 182 54.18 27.93 -45.56
N GLU A 183 55.23 27.28 -46.08
CA GLU A 183 55.16 25.88 -46.53
C GLU A 183 54.59 24.94 -45.47
N GLN A 184 55.09 25.03 -44.23
CA GLN A 184 54.64 24.14 -43.16
C GLN A 184 53.18 24.41 -42.77
N ALA A 185 52.76 25.67 -42.75
CA ALA A 185 51.39 26.04 -42.45
C ALA A 185 50.41 25.55 -43.54
N ILE A 186 50.84 25.58 -44.81
CA ILE A 186 50.08 25.02 -45.94
C ILE A 186 49.95 23.51 -45.79
N ILE A 187 51.05 22.80 -45.53
CA ILE A 187 51.05 21.35 -45.34
C ILE A 187 50.14 20.95 -44.16
N THR A 188 50.24 21.66 -43.03
CA THR A 188 49.37 21.43 -41.86
C THR A 188 47.90 21.67 -42.20
N GLY A 189 47.57 22.74 -42.94
CA GLY A 189 46.21 23.01 -43.38
C GLY A 189 45.67 21.91 -44.32
N LEU A 190 46.47 21.49 -45.31
CA LEU A 190 46.13 20.40 -46.22
C LEU A 190 45.94 19.07 -45.48
N ASN A 191 46.78 18.77 -44.49
CA ASN A 191 46.66 17.58 -43.66
C ASN A 191 45.35 17.57 -42.86
N LEU A 192 44.97 18.70 -42.26
CA LEU A 192 43.74 18.83 -41.47
C LEU A 192 42.48 18.76 -42.36
N GLU A 193 42.52 19.44 -43.50
CA GLU A 193 41.35 19.56 -44.36
C GLU A 193 41.18 18.36 -45.30
N TYR A 194 42.26 17.77 -45.80
CA TYR A 194 42.22 16.76 -46.88
C TYR A 194 43.01 15.47 -46.57
N GLY A 195 43.92 15.47 -45.61
CA GLY A 195 44.85 14.37 -45.34
C GLY A 195 44.15 13.04 -45.04
N GLY A 196 44.38 12.03 -45.87
CA GLY A 196 43.81 10.69 -45.71
C GLY A 196 42.29 10.60 -45.86
N LYS A 197 41.60 11.73 -46.09
CA LYS A 197 40.15 11.77 -46.26
C LYS A 197 39.78 11.20 -47.63
N THR A 198 38.69 10.45 -47.66
CA THR A 198 38.19 9.89 -48.91
C THR A 198 37.27 10.88 -49.62
N TYR A 199 37.15 10.76 -50.94
CA TYR A 199 36.30 11.66 -51.72
C TYR A 199 34.84 11.68 -51.26
N SER A 200 34.35 10.60 -50.61
CA SER A 200 32.99 10.51 -50.06
C SER A 200 32.59 11.72 -49.20
N GLU A 201 33.54 12.34 -48.51
CA GLU A 201 33.30 13.52 -47.65
C GLU A 201 33.04 14.81 -48.44
N PHE A 202 33.47 14.86 -49.70
CA PHE A 202 33.43 16.04 -50.57
C PHE A 202 32.46 15.90 -51.76
N ILE A 203 31.72 14.78 -51.85
CA ILE A 203 30.80 14.53 -52.96
C ILE A 203 29.64 15.52 -52.94
N TYR A 204 29.49 16.25 -54.04
CA TYR A 204 28.30 17.04 -54.34
C TYR A 204 27.39 16.27 -55.32
N ASN A 205 26.08 16.16 -55.02
CA ASN A 205 25.06 15.56 -55.90
C ASN A 205 25.46 14.21 -56.56
N ASN A 206 26.15 13.34 -55.82
CA ASN A 206 26.63 12.04 -56.30
C ASN A 206 27.60 12.12 -57.51
N MET A 207 28.18 13.29 -57.80
CA MET A 207 29.11 13.49 -58.89
C MET A 207 30.41 12.70 -58.67
N ASN A 208 30.79 11.90 -59.68
CA ASN A 208 31.99 11.05 -59.70
C ASN A 208 32.08 10.05 -58.52
N SER A 209 30.94 9.54 -58.06
CA SER A 209 30.84 8.64 -56.90
C SER A 209 31.63 7.33 -57.03
N GLN A 210 32.05 6.94 -58.24
CA GLN A 210 32.99 5.83 -58.44
C GLN A 210 34.35 6.02 -57.73
N TYR A 211 34.70 7.25 -57.35
CA TYR A 211 35.94 7.55 -56.62
C TYR A 211 35.75 7.74 -55.12
N LYS A 212 34.53 7.51 -54.59
CA LYS A 212 34.16 7.83 -53.20
C LYS A 212 35.14 7.29 -52.13
N ASP A 213 35.72 6.11 -52.35
CA ASP A 213 36.57 5.42 -51.38
C ASP A 213 38.07 5.77 -51.56
N ARG A 214 38.42 6.64 -52.52
CA ARG A 214 39.81 7.03 -52.78
C ARG A 214 40.20 8.23 -51.95
N VAL A 215 41.42 8.19 -51.40
CA VAL A 215 42.04 9.28 -50.65
C VAL A 215 42.35 10.46 -51.56
N VAL A 216 41.95 11.67 -51.16
CA VAL A 216 42.10 12.88 -51.98
C VAL A 216 43.47 13.55 -51.85
N TYR A 217 44.16 13.38 -50.72
CA TYR A 217 45.48 13.94 -50.44
C TYR A 217 46.22 13.04 -49.44
N ASP A 218 47.50 12.77 -49.72
CA ASP A 218 48.34 12.02 -48.79
C ASP A 218 48.96 12.99 -47.77
N PHE A 219 49.07 12.55 -46.51
CA PHE A 219 49.68 13.36 -45.46
C PHE A 219 51.09 13.81 -45.85
N ASN A 220 51.43 15.06 -45.56
CA ASN A 220 52.74 15.67 -45.82
C ASN A 220 53.21 15.62 -47.29
N ALA A 221 52.33 15.30 -48.24
CA ALA A 221 52.73 15.16 -49.62
C ALA A 221 53.16 16.50 -50.21
N THR A 222 54.22 16.48 -51.01
CA THR A 222 54.70 17.64 -51.76
C THR A 222 54.25 17.56 -53.22
N PRO A 223 54.19 18.69 -53.96
CA PRO A 223 53.85 18.69 -55.38
C PRO A 223 54.73 17.73 -56.20
N THR A 224 54.13 16.72 -56.84
CA THR A 224 54.90 15.63 -57.47
C THR A 224 55.61 16.04 -58.76
N LYS A 225 55.25 17.19 -59.33
CA LYS A 225 55.93 17.81 -60.48
C LYS A 225 57.10 18.72 -60.09
N GLY A 226 57.50 18.73 -58.82
CA GLY A 226 58.64 19.49 -58.27
C GLY A 226 58.23 20.85 -57.67
N GLY A 227 59.15 21.48 -56.92
CA GLY A 227 58.86 22.72 -56.17
C GLY A 227 58.19 22.49 -54.82
N SER A 228 57.94 23.58 -54.09
CA SER A 228 57.25 23.59 -52.79
C SER A 228 55.81 24.06 -52.94
N TRP A 229 54.88 23.71 -52.02
CA TRP A 229 53.50 24.19 -52.07
C TRP A 229 53.39 25.70 -52.21
N VAL A 230 54.24 26.45 -51.50
CA VAL A 230 54.29 27.91 -51.56
C VAL A 230 54.58 28.46 -52.97
N ASP A 231 55.19 27.68 -53.86
CA ASP A 231 55.42 28.06 -55.27
C ASP A 231 54.12 28.09 -56.09
N TYR A 232 53.12 27.30 -55.68
CA TYR A 232 51.87 27.07 -56.42
C TYR A 232 50.68 27.78 -55.78
N VAL A 233 50.72 28.02 -54.47
CA VAL A 233 49.60 28.60 -53.73
C VAL A 233 49.61 30.12 -53.83
N GLN A 234 48.57 30.68 -54.44
CA GLN A 234 48.30 32.11 -54.31
C GLN A 234 47.81 32.42 -52.88
N ILE A 235 48.64 33.05 -52.05
CA ILE A 235 48.28 33.50 -50.70
C ILE A 235 47.38 34.74 -50.77
N ILE A 236 46.10 34.54 -50.49
CA ILE A 236 45.08 35.60 -50.48
C ILE A 236 45.04 36.28 -49.12
N GLN A 237 45.11 35.47 -48.06
CA GLN A 237 45.17 35.91 -46.68
C GLN A 237 46.25 35.10 -45.94
N PRO A 238 47.23 35.74 -45.28
CA PRO A 238 48.24 35.02 -44.51
C PRO A 238 47.64 34.50 -43.19
N PRO A 239 48.16 33.40 -42.63
CA PRO A 239 47.79 32.93 -41.30
C PRO A 239 48.36 33.85 -40.21
N THR A 240 47.78 33.84 -39.01
CA THR A 240 48.40 34.40 -37.79
C THR A 240 48.54 33.32 -36.72
N PHE A 241 48.85 33.67 -35.47
CA PHE A 241 48.88 32.69 -34.40
C PHE A 241 47.52 32.03 -34.18
N LEU A 242 46.44 32.83 -34.22
CA LEU A 242 45.07 32.34 -34.01
C LEU A 242 44.20 32.29 -35.27
N SER A 243 44.58 32.93 -36.38
CA SER A 243 43.72 33.00 -37.57
C SER A 243 44.20 32.13 -38.73
N TRP A 244 43.25 31.45 -39.37
CA TRP A 244 43.46 30.74 -40.61
C TRP A 244 43.82 31.71 -41.74
N GLY A 245 44.83 31.32 -42.52
CA GLY A 245 45.10 31.91 -43.82
C GLY A 245 44.29 31.22 -44.91
N SER A 246 44.14 31.89 -46.05
CA SER A 246 43.48 31.34 -47.24
C SER A 246 44.37 31.50 -48.47
N GLY A 247 44.48 30.41 -49.22
CA GLY A 247 45.19 30.36 -50.49
C GLY A 247 44.37 29.70 -51.59
N ARG A 248 44.87 29.77 -52.82
CA ARG A 248 44.29 29.05 -53.98
C ARG A 248 45.39 28.49 -54.87
N ILE A 249 45.21 27.26 -55.34
CA ILE A 249 45.99 26.71 -56.47
C ILE A 249 45.15 26.78 -57.74
N TYR A 250 45.83 26.84 -58.88
CA TYR A 250 45.21 26.81 -60.20
C TYR A 250 45.67 25.57 -60.94
N ILE A 251 44.74 24.84 -61.54
CA ILE A 251 44.94 23.50 -62.10
C ILE A 251 44.65 23.56 -63.60
N GLY A 252 45.66 23.24 -64.41
CA GLY A 252 45.53 23.12 -65.86
C GLY A 252 44.83 21.82 -66.26
N ASN A 253 43.90 21.88 -67.21
CA ASN A 253 43.23 20.70 -67.75
C ASN A 253 43.61 20.44 -69.22
N PRO A 254 43.60 19.19 -69.68
CA PRO A 254 43.75 18.86 -71.10
C PRO A 254 42.67 19.57 -71.93
N GLY A 255 43.06 20.54 -72.77
CA GLY A 255 42.15 21.38 -73.55
C GLY A 255 42.27 22.89 -73.29
N GLY A 256 43.12 23.32 -72.36
CA GLY A 256 43.42 24.74 -72.12
C GLY A 256 42.49 25.44 -71.12
N ASN A 257 41.56 24.72 -70.51
CA ASN A 257 40.71 25.24 -69.43
C ASN A 257 41.45 25.15 -68.09
N ILE A 258 41.37 26.21 -67.29
CA ILE A 258 41.97 26.30 -65.95
C ILE A 258 40.85 26.27 -64.92
N THR A 259 41.03 25.50 -63.84
CA THR A 259 40.16 25.53 -62.65
C THR A 259 40.98 25.89 -61.41
N TYR A 260 40.36 26.01 -60.23
CA TYR A 260 41.06 26.31 -58.98
C TYR A 260 40.55 25.47 -57.81
N LEU A 261 41.39 25.32 -56.79
CA LEU A 261 41.02 24.74 -55.50
C LEU A 261 41.47 25.68 -54.38
N GLY A 262 40.61 25.88 -53.38
CA GLY A 262 40.96 26.61 -52.16
C GLY A 262 41.90 25.79 -51.28
N ILE A 263 43.01 26.40 -50.87
CA ILE A 263 44.00 25.79 -50.00
C ILE A 263 43.94 26.47 -48.63
N PRO A 264 43.61 25.74 -47.56
CA PRO A 264 43.67 26.28 -46.20
C PRO A 264 45.12 26.42 -45.76
N ILE A 265 45.41 27.48 -45.00
CA ILE A 265 46.74 27.72 -44.43
C ILE A 265 46.57 27.78 -42.91
N ALA A 266 47.13 26.81 -42.19
CA ALA A 266 46.88 26.65 -40.77
C ALA A 266 47.40 27.83 -39.93
N PRO A 267 46.68 28.25 -38.87
CA PRO A 267 47.22 29.15 -37.87
C PRO A 267 48.46 28.55 -37.19
N PHE A 268 49.33 29.40 -36.66
CA PHE A 268 50.57 28.93 -36.03
C PHE A 268 50.35 28.18 -34.72
N MET A 269 49.23 28.43 -34.01
CA MET A 269 48.78 27.64 -32.87
C MET A 269 48.72 26.12 -33.15
N LEU A 270 48.44 25.70 -34.38
CA LEU A 270 48.34 24.28 -34.73
C LEU A 270 49.70 23.66 -35.09
N GLN A 271 50.78 24.43 -34.93
CA GLN A 271 52.14 24.05 -35.31
C GLN A 271 53.11 24.08 -34.12
N VAL A 272 52.61 24.40 -32.91
CA VAL A 272 53.40 24.40 -31.68
C VAL A 272 53.27 23.06 -30.96
N ASP A 273 54.34 22.63 -30.31
CA ASP A 273 54.30 21.47 -29.44
C ASP A 273 53.51 21.77 -28.16
N ASP A 274 52.70 20.82 -27.70
CA ASP A 274 51.66 21.01 -26.68
C ASP A 274 51.28 19.71 -25.96
N LEU A 275 50.94 19.82 -24.68
CA LEU A 275 50.30 18.82 -23.83
C LEU A 275 48.87 19.28 -23.51
N SER A 276 47.97 18.32 -23.31
CA SER A 276 46.60 18.65 -22.90
C SER A 276 45.97 17.54 -22.07
N ALA A 277 45.02 17.88 -21.20
CA ALA A 277 44.26 16.95 -20.39
C ALA A 277 42.75 17.00 -20.73
N THR A 278 42.06 15.85 -20.68
CA THR A 278 40.61 15.73 -20.88
C THR A 278 40.01 14.65 -19.98
N PHE A 279 38.79 14.86 -19.45
CA PHE A 279 38.07 13.77 -18.77
C PHE A 279 37.56 12.74 -19.77
N GLU A 280 37.73 11.46 -19.43
CA GLU A 280 37.37 10.33 -20.28
C GLU A 280 36.32 9.42 -19.70
N ASN A 281 36.34 9.23 -18.38
CA ASN A 281 35.26 8.58 -17.67
C ASN A 281 34.86 9.48 -16.53
N PHE A 282 33.61 9.95 -16.54
CA PHE A 282 33.08 10.79 -15.47
C PHE A 282 31.59 10.45 -15.27
N PRO A 283 31.23 9.75 -14.18
CA PRO A 283 29.85 9.42 -13.88
C PRO A 283 28.98 10.68 -13.79
N SER A 284 27.70 10.58 -14.13
CA SER A 284 26.79 11.73 -14.08
C SER A 284 26.44 12.18 -12.66
N GLY A 285 26.57 11.27 -11.70
CA GLY A 285 26.41 11.46 -10.27
C GLY A 285 26.62 10.14 -9.52
N ALA A 286 26.65 10.22 -8.20
CA ALA A 286 26.78 9.05 -7.33
C ALA A 286 26.02 9.28 -6.02
N VAL A 287 25.53 8.22 -5.38
CA VAL A 287 24.97 8.32 -4.03
C VAL A 287 26.11 8.30 -3.02
N ALA A 288 25.98 9.03 -1.92
CA ALA A 288 26.97 8.96 -0.83
C ALA A 288 27.18 7.51 -0.37
N GLY A 289 28.44 7.09 -0.28
CA GLY A 289 28.84 5.71 0.01
C GLY A 289 29.19 4.86 -1.21
N ASP A 290 28.78 5.26 -2.42
CA ASP A 290 29.09 4.52 -3.65
C ASP A 290 30.57 4.63 -4.03
N SER A 291 31.10 3.58 -4.66
CA SER A 291 32.42 3.63 -5.28
C SER A 291 32.34 4.32 -6.64
N VAL A 292 33.13 5.37 -6.82
CA VAL A 292 33.22 6.18 -8.03
C VAL A 292 34.58 6.00 -8.68
N THR A 293 34.64 5.92 -10.01
CA THR A 293 35.89 5.96 -10.77
C THR A 293 35.82 7.06 -11.82
N VAL A 294 36.84 7.93 -11.83
CA VAL A 294 37.05 8.99 -12.84
C VAL A 294 38.32 8.69 -13.62
N GLY A 295 38.31 8.96 -14.93
CA GLY A 295 39.47 8.80 -15.82
C GLY A 295 39.81 10.11 -16.54
N VAL A 296 41.11 10.39 -16.69
CA VAL A 296 41.65 11.52 -17.45
C VAL A 296 42.64 11.01 -18.49
N ARG A 297 42.53 11.54 -19.71
CA ARG A 297 43.50 11.41 -20.80
C ARG A 297 44.43 12.60 -20.79
N VAL A 298 45.69 12.33 -21.03
CA VAL A 298 46.74 13.33 -21.26
C VAL A 298 47.35 13.08 -22.64
N ASN A 299 47.28 14.06 -23.53
CA ASN A 299 47.84 13.99 -24.89
C ASN A 299 49.14 14.79 -24.98
N SER A 300 50.04 14.37 -25.88
CA SER A 300 51.26 15.10 -26.26
C SER A 300 51.36 15.20 -27.77
N THR A 301 51.69 16.39 -28.27
CA THR A 301 51.97 16.64 -29.70
C THR A 301 53.48 16.79 -29.99
N PHE A 302 54.33 16.77 -28.95
CA PHE A 302 55.78 16.84 -29.10
C PHE A 302 56.32 15.69 -29.96
N ASP A 303 57.33 15.96 -30.78
CA ASP A 303 58.01 14.95 -31.62
C ASP A 303 58.82 13.88 -30.83
N GLY A 304 58.93 14.01 -29.50
CA GLY A 304 59.64 13.06 -28.63
C GLY A 304 59.05 12.95 -27.23
N GLU A 305 59.46 11.93 -26.47
CA GLU A 305 58.99 11.72 -25.10
C GLU A 305 59.19 12.98 -24.24
N ARG A 306 58.18 13.29 -23.42
CA ARG A 306 58.22 14.33 -22.40
C ARG A 306 57.98 13.71 -21.05
N THR A 307 58.79 14.12 -20.08
CA THR A 307 58.55 13.86 -18.67
C THR A 307 58.15 15.18 -18.05
N THR A 308 56.96 15.23 -17.46
CA THR A 308 56.42 16.42 -16.81
C THR A 308 55.66 16.05 -15.56
N ASP A 309 55.36 17.00 -14.69
CA ASP A 309 54.60 16.77 -13.48
C ASP A 309 53.09 16.62 -13.74
N PHE A 310 52.37 15.94 -12.84
CA PHE A 310 50.91 15.90 -12.83
C PHE A 310 50.39 15.91 -11.39
N VAL A 311 49.13 16.34 -11.21
CA VAL A 311 48.44 16.38 -9.92
C VAL A 311 46.92 16.19 -10.06
N TRP A 312 46.37 15.36 -9.18
CA TRP A 312 44.95 15.23 -8.88
C TRP A 312 44.58 16.06 -7.65
N GLN A 313 43.47 16.77 -7.73
CA GLN A 313 42.84 17.50 -6.63
C GLN A 313 41.38 17.09 -6.55
N ILE A 314 41.08 16.13 -5.68
CA ILE A 314 39.72 15.63 -5.44
C ILE A 314 39.26 16.15 -4.08
N LYS A 315 38.28 17.05 -4.07
CA LYS A 315 37.82 17.74 -2.86
C LYS A 315 36.31 17.59 -2.67
N ASP A 316 35.90 17.38 -1.44
CA ASP A 316 34.48 17.42 -1.06
C ASP A 316 33.96 18.88 -1.02
N SER A 317 32.65 19.03 -0.76
CA SER A 317 32.01 20.35 -0.69
C SER A 317 32.51 21.24 0.46
N SER A 318 33.21 20.68 1.45
CA SER A 318 33.87 21.44 2.51
C SER A 318 35.29 21.90 2.14
N GLY A 319 35.78 21.47 0.97
CA GLY A 319 37.13 21.75 0.48
C GLY A 319 38.20 20.77 0.97
N LYS A 320 37.82 19.70 1.66
CA LYS A 320 38.74 18.68 2.19
C LYS A 320 39.03 17.62 1.13
N THR A 321 40.27 17.12 1.08
CA THR A 321 40.69 16.08 0.15
C THR A 321 39.95 14.77 0.39
N VAL A 322 39.37 14.21 -0.67
CA VAL A 322 38.76 12.87 -0.66
C VAL A 322 39.84 11.82 -0.92
N PRO A 323 39.98 10.79 -0.07
CA PRO A 323 40.91 9.69 -0.31
C PRO A 323 40.53 8.92 -1.59
N ALA A 324 41.51 8.73 -2.48
CA ALA A 324 41.31 8.02 -3.75
C ALA A 324 42.45 7.02 -4.02
N ASN A 325 42.11 5.96 -4.74
CA ASN A 325 43.02 4.97 -5.29
C ASN A 325 43.30 5.30 -6.76
N TYR A 326 44.58 5.35 -7.14
CA TYR A 326 44.98 5.76 -8.49
C TYR A 326 45.45 4.55 -9.31
N LYS A 327 45.13 4.53 -10.59
CA LYS A 327 45.47 3.46 -11.54
C LYS A 327 45.78 4.02 -12.93
N GLY A 328 46.29 3.17 -13.81
CA GLY A 328 46.58 3.50 -15.21
C GLY A 328 48.07 3.74 -15.40
N HIS A 329 48.43 4.79 -16.11
CA HIS A 329 49.82 5.12 -16.40
C HIS A 329 50.52 5.88 -15.26
N ALA A 330 49.80 6.18 -14.19
CA ALA A 330 50.35 6.59 -12.90
C ALA A 330 49.46 6.08 -11.76
N GLU A 331 50.07 5.73 -10.62
CA GLU A 331 49.40 5.12 -9.46
C GLU A 331 49.42 6.04 -8.22
N THR A 332 49.70 7.33 -8.41
CA THR A 332 49.79 8.33 -7.33
C THR A 332 48.89 9.52 -7.61
N ALA A 333 48.54 10.27 -6.56
CA ALA A 333 47.77 11.52 -6.66
C ALA A 333 48.55 12.61 -7.40
N SER A 334 49.88 12.58 -7.34
CA SER A 334 50.76 13.51 -8.04
C SER A 334 52.11 12.84 -8.30
N GLY A 335 52.87 13.36 -9.25
CA GLY A 335 54.20 12.84 -9.56
C GLY A 335 54.66 13.30 -10.94
N ASN A 336 55.57 12.54 -11.55
CA ASN A 336 56.00 12.76 -12.92
C ASN A 336 55.33 11.74 -13.85
N LEU A 337 54.82 12.21 -14.98
CA LEU A 337 54.24 11.42 -16.05
C LEU A 337 55.16 11.42 -17.27
N LYS A 338 55.47 10.23 -17.79
CA LYS A 338 56.18 10.06 -19.05
C LYS A 338 55.20 9.86 -20.19
N ILE A 339 55.13 10.85 -21.08
CA ILE A 339 54.20 10.88 -22.21
C ILE A 339 55.04 10.75 -23.49
N PRO A 340 54.87 9.66 -24.27
CA PRO A 340 55.57 9.51 -25.54
C PRO A 340 55.17 10.66 -26.47
N GLY A 341 56.10 11.04 -27.36
CA GLY A 341 55.83 12.07 -28.36
C GLY A 341 54.67 11.65 -29.29
N ASN A 342 53.81 12.61 -29.64
CA ASN A 342 52.62 12.39 -30.45
C ASN A 342 51.68 11.27 -29.91
N ASN A 343 51.64 11.03 -28.59
CA ASN A 343 50.89 9.94 -27.98
C ASN A 343 50.15 10.37 -26.70
N GLU A 344 49.43 9.45 -26.08
CA GLU A 344 48.59 9.70 -24.92
C GLU A 344 48.89 8.81 -23.70
N ARG A 345 48.38 9.25 -22.55
CA ARG A 345 48.40 8.53 -21.28
C ARG A 345 47.04 8.62 -20.59
N MET A 346 46.61 7.51 -20.02
CA MET A 346 45.35 7.39 -19.27
C MET A 346 45.63 7.23 -17.78
N LEU A 347 45.02 8.07 -16.95
CA LEU A 347 45.11 8.04 -15.50
C LEU A 347 43.70 7.92 -14.90
N TYR A 348 43.56 7.15 -13.83
CA TYR A 348 42.28 6.92 -13.16
C TYR A 348 42.39 7.22 -11.66
N ALA A 349 41.31 7.75 -11.09
CA ALA A 349 41.14 7.93 -9.66
C ALA A 349 39.82 7.30 -9.22
N SER A 350 39.85 6.44 -8.20
CA SER A 350 38.65 5.81 -7.64
C SER A 350 38.49 6.14 -6.16
N PHE A 351 37.31 6.59 -5.74
CA PHE A 351 37.05 7.02 -4.36
C PHE A 351 35.62 6.66 -3.93
N ILE A 352 35.36 6.71 -2.62
CA ILE A 352 34.01 6.57 -2.07
C ILE A 352 33.35 7.95 -2.06
N MET A 353 32.16 8.06 -2.64
CA MET A 353 31.41 9.30 -2.71
C MET A 353 31.07 9.79 -1.28
N PRO A 354 31.55 10.97 -0.83
CA PRO A 354 31.14 11.57 0.43
C PRO A 354 29.74 12.20 0.31
N GLU A 355 29.20 12.66 1.43
CA GLU A 355 28.08 13.62 1.41
C GLU A 355 28.55 14.94 0.78
N GLY A 356 27.73 15.52 -0.09
CA GLY A 356 28.02 16.71 -0.88
C GLY A 356 28.65 16.43 -2.24
N ASN A 357 28.59 17.44 -3.13
CA ASN A 357 29.25 17.37 -4.43
C ASN A 357 30.78 17.26 -4.28
N VAL A 358 31.41 16.52 -5.19
CA VAL A 358 32.89 16.36 -5.22
C VAL A 358 33.46 17.12 -6.42
N SER A 359 34.38 18.05 -6.14
CA SER A 359 35.19 18.71 -7.18
C SER A 359 36.37 17.83 -7.54
N VAL A 360 36.47 17.43 -8.80
CA VAL A 360 37.62 16.69 -9.35
C VAL A 360 38.37 17.61 -10.29
N LYS A 361 39.62 17.93 -9.97
CA LYS A 361 40.53 18.69 -10.82
C LYS A 361 41.78 17.87 -11.09
N PHE A 362 42.24 17.90 -12.34
CA PHE A 362 43.48 17.28 -12.78
C PHE A 362 44.33 18.33 -13.50
N THR A 363 45.64 18.30 -13.31
CA THR A 363 46.58 19.20 -13.99
C THR A 363 47.82 18.42 -14.39
N VAL A 364 48.27 18.59 -15.63
CA VAL A 364 49.57 18.16 -16.13
C VAL A 364 50.47 19.38 -16.32
N ASN A 365 51.79 19.21 -16.34
CA ASN A 365 52.77 20.27 -16.63
C ASN A 365 52.59 21.57 -15.85
N SER A 366 52.29 21.47 -14.54
CA SER A 366 52.13 22.67 -13.71
C SER A 366 53.45 23.40 -13.50
N GLY A 367 54.57 22.68 -13.59
CA GLY A 367 55.92 23.23 -13.55
C GLY A 367 56.36 23.95 -14.82
N LYS A 368 55.53 23.96 -15.88
CA LYS A 368 55.82 24.56 -17.18
C LYS A 368 57.09 24.01 -17.86
N PHE A 369 57.34 22.71 -17.67
CA PHE A 369 58.39 21.94 -18.31
C PHE A 369 57.84 20.60 -18.85
N PRO A 370 57.79 20.39 -20.18
CA PRO A 370 58.38 21.20 -21.25
C PRO A 370 57.75 22.59 -21.40
N GLU A 371 58.46 23.48 -22.09
CA GLU A 371 57.93 24.79 -22.48
C GLU A 371 56.85 24.60 -23.56
N GLU A 372 55.74 25.32 -23.42
CA GLU A 372 54.57 25.26 -24.29
C GLU A 372 54.12 26.68 -24.60
N ASP A 373 53.51 26.87 -25.77
CA ASP A 373 52.82 28.13 -26.07
C ASP A 373 51.38 28.14 -25.49
N ILE A 374 50.85 26.99 -25.03
CA ILE A 374 49.51 26.82 -24.45
C ILE A 374 49.62 26.02 -23.16
N TYR A 375 49.19 26.60 -22.03
CA TYR A 375 49.25 25.93 -20.71
C TYR A 375 47.89 25.62 -20.10
N THR A 376 46.83 26.16 -20.66
CA THR A 376 45.52 26.22 -20.01
C THR A 376 44.71 24.94 -20.26
N ASN A 377 44.89 24.32 -21.43
CA ASN A 377 44.49 22.95 -21.76
C ASN A 377 45.16 21.85 -20.91
N ASN A 378 46.18 22.17 -20.09
CA ASN A 378 46.79 21.21 -19.18
C ASN A 378 45.93 20.91 -17.94
N THR A 379 44.91 21.73 -17.66
CA THR A 379 44.06 21.58 -16.49
C THR A 379 42.61 21.27 -16.88
N VAL A 380 42.03 20.27 -16.23
CA VAL A 380 40.59 19.97 -16.32
C VAL A 380 39.95 19.90 -14.95
N SER A 381 38.72 20.38 -14.84
CA SER A 381 37.98 20.46 -13.59
C SER A 381 36.49 20.20 -13.83
N LEU A 382 35.89 19.32 -13.03
CA LEU A 382 34.45 19.02 -13.09
C LEU A 382 33.92 18.63 -11.70
N ALA A 383 32.67 18.99 -11.42
CA ALA A 383 31.98 18.63 -10.19
C ALA A 383 31.09 17.40 -10.40
N LEU A 384 31.37 16.32 -9.65
CA LEU A 384 30.50 15.16 -9.54
C LEU A 384 29.37 15.47 -8.57
N LYS A 385 28.13 15.33 -9.05
CA LYS A 385 26.94 15.63 -8.26
C LYS A 385 26.58 14.48 -7.34
N GLU A 386 26.27 14.80 -6.10
CA GLU A 386 25.61 13.86 -5.19
C GLU A 386 24.16 13.66 -5.62
N VAL A 387 23.75 12.40 -5.78
CA VAL A 387 22.36 12.03 -6.03
C VAL A 387 21.66 11.93 -4.68
N GLN A 388 20.89 12.97 -4.37
CA GLN A 388 20.14 13.06 -3.12
C GLN A 388 19.00 12.04 -3.08
N PRO A 389 18.71 11.45 -1.91
CA PRO A 389 17.53 10.64 -1.72
C PRO A 389 16.25 11.42 -1.99
N MET A 390 15.27 10.75 -2.57
CA MET A 390 13.93 11.30 -2.74
C MET A 390 13.29 11.55 -1.36
N PRO A 391 12.47 12.61 -1.20
CA PRO A 391 11.73 12.83 0.04
C PRO A 391 10.89 11.61 0.42
N ALA A 392 10.91 11.25 1.71
CA ALA A 392 10.17 10.09 2.17
C ALA A 392 8.67 10.24 1.92
N ALA A 393 8.11 9.37 1.08
CA ALA A 393 6.67 9.34 0.84
C ALA A 393 5.96 8.76 2.07
N LYS A 394 4.72 9.18 2.32
CA LYS A 394 3.94 8.76 3.47
C LYS A 394 2.64 8.11 3.04
N GLY A 395 2.49 6.82 3.33
CA GLY A 395 1.26 6.08 3.14
C GLY A 395 0.52 5.90 4.46
N LYS A 396 -0.82 5.96 4.43
CA LYS A 396 -1.66 5.65 5.60
C LYS A 396 -2.78 4.70 5.22
N PHE A 397 -2.91 3.61 5.97
CA PHE A 397 -3.97 2.62 5.77
C PHE A 397 -4.67 2.29 7.08
N ASP A 398 -5.99 2.13 7.00
CA ASP A 398 -6.82 1.77 8.14
C ASP A 398 -7.40 0.36 7.92
N LEU A 399 -7.29 -0.47 8.95
CA LEU A 399 -7.92 -1.78 9.09
C LEU A 399 -9.10 -1.61 10.07
N ASP A 400 -10.31 -1.59 9.53
CA ASP A 400 -11.54 -1.26 10.27
C ASP A 400 -11.98 -2.39 11.22
N TYR A 401 -12.84 -2.10 12.19
CA TYR A 401 -13.24 -2.97 13.31
C TYR A 401 -13.75 -4.37 12.92
N ASP A 402 -14.35 -4.50 11.73
CA ASP A 402 -14.91 -5.74 11.18
C ASP A 402 -14.03 -6.39 10.11
N VAL A 403 -12.80 -5.91 9.90
CA VAL A 403 -11.89 -6.39 8.84
C VAL A 403 -10.79 -7.29 9.41
N LEU A 404 -10.72 -8.55 8.96
CA LEU A 404 -9.68 -9.52 9.31
C LEU A 404 -8.37 -9.29 8.53
N SER A 405 -8.48 -8.87 7.27
CA SER A 405 -7.33 -8.48 6.46
C SER A 405 -7.70 -7.49 5.38
N LYS A 406 -6.73 -6.67 4.95
CA LYS A 406 -6.90 -5.71 3.86
C LYS A 406 -5.81 -5.87 2.82
N LYS A 407 -6.18 -5.93 1.53
CA LYS A 407 -5.22 -5.76 0.44
C LYS A 407 -5.00 -4.27 0.20
N ILE A 408 -3.75 -3.86 0.09
CA ILE A 408 -3.37 -2.47 -0.15
C ILE A 408 -2.54 -2.37 -1.42
N ARG A 409 -2.73 -1.26 -2.12
CA ARG A 409 -2.00 -0.92 -3.33
C ARG A 409 -1.63 0.55 -3.31
N PHE A 410 -0.35 0.87 -3.53
CA PHE A 410 0.11 2.25 -3.56
C PHE A 410 1.29 2.44 -4.52
N PRO A 411 1.40 3.62 -5.15
CA PRO A 411 2.56 3.93 -5.98
C PRO A 411 3.77 4.22 -5.10
N LEU A 412 4.93 3.66 -5.44
CA LEU A 412 6.19 3.95 -4.76
C LEU A 412 6.58 5.42 -5.00
N ALA A 413 7.17 6.09 -4.01
CA ALA A 413 7.58 7.49 -4.11
C ALA A 413 6.42 8.45 -4.47
N ASN A 414 5.20 8.16 -4.02
CA ASN A 414 3.97 8.87 -4.41
C ASN A 414 3.70 8.91 -5.94
N GLY A 415 4.31 8.01 -6.72
CA GLY A 415 4.15 7.96 -8.19
C GLY A 415 5.07 8.91 -8.96
N GLU A 416 6.00 9.57 -8.27
CA GLU A 416 7.07 10.34 -8.89
C GLU A 416 7.97 9.44 -9.76
N ALA A 417 8.59 10.05 -10.77
CA ALA A 417 9.50 9.33 -11.66
C ALA A 417 10.84 9.08 -10.96
N ILE A 418 11.18 7.81 -10.74
CA ILE A 418 12.50 7.40 -10.23
C ILE A 418 13.42 7.24 -11.45
N GLN A 419 14.42 8.11 -11.58
CA GLN A 419 15.22 8.23 -12.80
C GLN A 419 16.71 7.97 -12.58
N ALA A 420 17.34 7.35 -13.57
CA ALA A 420 18.79 7.25 -13.72
C ALA A 420 19.21 7.85 -15.07
N ASN A 421 20.25 8.69 -15.08
CA ASN A 421 20.67 9.45 -16.27
C ASN A 421 22.12 9.14 -16.65
N LEU A 422 22.31 8.40 -17.74
CA LEU A 422 23.62 8.05 -18.30
C LEU A 422 24.15 9.17 -19.19
N ILE A 423 25.44 9.47 -19.09
CA ILE A 423 26.13 10.45 -19.93
C ILE A 423 27.13 9.72 -20.83
N LEU A 424 27.05 9.94 -22.14
CA LEU A 424 27.97 9.36 -23.11
C LEU A 424 29.32 10.11 -23.07
N PRO A 425 30.46 9.44 -22.87
CA PRO A 425 31.75 10.14 -22.80
C PRO A 425 32.28 10.58 -24.17
N GLY A 426 32.64 11.86 -24.31
CA GLY A 426 33.37 12.40 -25.46
C GLY A 426 32.73 12.11 -26.82
N SER A 427 33.55 11.73 -27.80
CA SER A 427 33.14 11.34 -29.16
C SER A 427 32.76 9.86 -29.30
N SER A 428 32.39 9.19 -28.20
CA SER A 428 32.01 7.77 -28.22
C SER A 428 30.62 7.56 -28.82
N HIS A 429 30.27 6.31 -29.10
CA HIS A 429 28.90 5.90 -29.42
C HIS A 429 28.45 4.74 -28.53
N TRP A 430 27.16 4.69 -28.21
CA TRP A 430 26.60 3.60 -27.39
C TRP A 430 26.77 2.25 -28.07
N ASN A 431 27.18 1.25 -27.30
CA ASN A 431 27.30 -0.13 -27.73
C ASN A 431 26.27 -0.99 -26.99
N GLY A 432 25.10 -1.15 -27.59
CA GLY A 432 23.98 -1.89 -26.99
C GLY A 432 23.08 -1.06 -26.08
N ASN A 433 22.27 -1.73 -25.28
CA ASN A 433 21.27 -1.14 -24.38
C ASN A 433 21.87 -0.89 -22.99
N ALA A 434 21.27 0.03 -22.23
CA ALA A 434 21.51 0.12 -20.80
C ALA A 434 20.95 -1.13 -20.10
N THR A 435 21.70 -1.65 -19.13
CA THR A 435 21.31 -2.77 -18.26
C THR A 435 21.41 -2.38 -16.79
N GLY A 436 20.66 -3.06 -15.91
CA GLY A 436 20.59 -2.72 -14.49
C GLY A 436 19.20 -2.97 -13.90
N ALA A 437 18.94 -2.48 -12.69
CA ALA A 437 17.65 -2.63 -12.01
C ALA A 437 17.42 -1.52 -10.98
N LEU A 438 16.14 -1.27 -10.69
CA LEU A 438 15.73 -0.58 -9.47
C LEU A 438 15.30 -1.67 -8.49
N ASP A 439 16.02 -1.83 -7.39
CA ASP A 439 15.71 -2.75 -6.33
C ASP A 439 14.74 -2.10 -5.34
N VAL A 440 13.78 -2.89 -4.85
CA VAL A 440 12.73 -2.42 -3.92
C VAL A 440 12.59 -3.45 -2.81
N ASP A 441 12.91 -3.02 -1.59
CA ASP A 441 12.98 -3.87 -0.42
C ASP A 441 11.83 -3.59 0.56
N ASN A 442 11.21 -4.67 1.04
CA ASN A 442 10.23 -4.61 2.11
C ASN A 442 10.95 -4.70 3.46
N ASP A 443 11.24 -3.55 4.05
CA ASP A 443 11.90 -3.46 5.36
C ASP A 443 10.96 -3.85 6.52
N SER A 444 9.70 -4.20 6.24
CA SER A 444 8.67 -4.50 7.23
C SER A 444 7.82 -5.73 6.87
N PRO A 445 8.42 -6.91 6.66
CA PRO A 445 7.73 -8.11 6.18
C PRO A 445 6.73 -8.70 7.18
N ASN A 446 6.78 -8.27 8.44
CA ASN A 446 5.82 -8.64 9.49
C ASN A 446 4.61 -7.69 9.57
N LEU A 447 4.53 -6.70 8.69
CA LEU A 447 3.40 -5.79 8.55
C LEU A 447 2.86 -5.82 7.11
N LEU A 448 3.75 -5.69 6.13
CA LEU A 448 3.44 -5.73 4.69
C LEU A 448 3.59 -7.17 4.18
N ARG A 449 2.55 -7.99 4.35
CA ARG A 449 2.53 -9.40 3.91
C ARG A 449 2.30 -9.51 2.40
N SER A 450 2.65 -10.64 1.80
CA SER A 450 2.39 -10.92 0.37
C SER A 450 2.88 -9.79 -0.56
N PHE A 451 4.03 -9.23 -0.24
CA PHE A 451 4.59 -8.04 -0.88
C PHE A 451 4.98 -8.32 -2.33
N THR A 452 4.43 -7.54 -3.25
CA THR A 452 4.68 -7.65 -4.69
C THR A 452 5.00 -6.28 -5.27
N VAL A 453 6.01 -6.22 -6.14
CA VAL A 453 6.43 -5.00 -6.84
C VAL A 453 5.99 -5.12 -8.30
N LEU A 454 5.09 -4.24 -8.72
CA LEU A 454 4.60 -4.15 -10.09
C LEU A 454 5.26 -3.00 -10.84
N ASN A 455 5.21 -3.06 -12.18
CA ASN A 455 5.74 -2.00 -13.07
C ASN A 455 7.23 -1.68 -12.86
N ASN A 456 8.01 -2.68 -12.44
CA ASN A 456 9.44 -2.54 -12.19
C ASN A 456 10.27 -3.61 -12.94
N PRO A 457 10.26 -3.63 -14.28
CA PRO A 457 11.05 -4.59 -15.04
C PRO A 457 12.55 -4.27 -14.93
N PRO A 458 13.43 -5.28 -15.06
CA PRO A 458 14.86 -5.08 -15.26
C PRO A 458 15.12 -4.11 -16.42
N VAL A 459 16.20 -3.36 -16.34
CA VAL A 459 16.59 -2.39 -17.37
C VAL A 459 17.23 -3.14 -18.53
N ASN A 460 16.69 -2.91 -19.73
CA ASN A 460 17.24 -3.36 -21.01
C ASN A 460 16.69 -2.45 -22.13
N GLU A 461 17.15 -1.20 -22.16
CA GLU A 461 16.61 -0.19 -23.09
C GLU A 461 17.69 0.74 -23.65
N ALA A 462 17.48 1.25 -24.87
CA ALA A 462 18.46 2.07 -25.59
C ALA A 462 18.48 3.55 -25.15
N GLY A 463 17.76 3.91 -24.08
CA GLY A 463 17.70 5.26 -23.55
C GLY A 463 18.94 5.64 -22.75
N SER A 464 19.21 6.94 -22.68
CA SER A 464 20.18 7.52 -21.73
C SER A 464 19.50 7.99 -20.43
N THR A 465 18.18 8.18 -20.45
CA THR A 465 17.36 8.41 -19.26
C THR A 465 16.46 7.20 -19.04
N ILE A 466 16.67 6.52 -17.93
CA ILE A 466 15.91 5.34 -17.51
C ILE A 466 14.91 5.79 -16.46
N THR A 467 13.63 5.47 -16.63
CA THR A 467 12.57 5.86 -15.68
C THR A 467 11.82 4.64 -15.17
N ARG A 468 11.58 4.57 -13.87
CA ARG A 468 10.74 3.56 -13.22
C ARG A 468 9.65 4.23 -12.38
N LYS A 469 8.47 3.61 -12.35
CA LYS A 469 7.31 4.01 -11.52
C LYS A 469 6.65 2.77 -10.89
N PRO A 470 7.33 2.12 -9.94
CA PRO A 470 6.81 0.90 -9.35
C PRO A 470 5.50 1.12 -8.60
N THR A 471 4.68 0.08 -8.51
CA THR A 471 3.49 0.05 -7.65
C THR A 471 3.62 -1.12 -6.69
N ILE A 472 3.37 -0.88 -5.41
CA ILE A 472 3.44 -1.90 -4.37
C ILE A 472 2.05 -2.46 -4.13
N GLU A 473 1.95 -3.79 -4.11
CA GLU A 473 0.80 -4.53 -3.59
C GLU A 473 1.22 -5.31 -2.34
N ALA A 474 0.42 -5.23 -1.28
CA ALA A 474 0.65 -5.95 -0.04
C ALA A 474 -0.67 -6.29 0.67
N LYS A 475 -0.57 -7.13 1.71
CA LYS A 475 -1.70 -7.53 2.55
C LYS A 475 -1.40 -7.18 4.01
N LEU A 476 -2.36 -6.55 4.66
CA LEU A 476 -2.36 -6.25 6.10
C LEU A 476 -3.22 -7.29 6.83
N LEU A 477 -2.74 -7.83 7.94
CA LEU A 477 -3.47 -8.83 8.73
C LEU A 477 -3.79 -8.29 10.13
N ARG A 478 -5.03 -8.48 10.60
CA ARG A 478 -5.45 -8.12 11.97
C ARG A 478 -4.58 -8.77 13.04
N THR A 479 -4.15 -10.01 12.79
CA THR A 479 -3.28 -10.80 13.68
C THR A 479 -1.92 -10.15 13.93
N ASP A 480 -1.40 -9.40 12.95
CA ASP A 480 -0.12 -8.69 13.10
C ASP A 480 -0.22 -7.54 14.13
N PHE A 481 -1.43 -7.16 14.55
CA PHE A 481 -1.67 -6.16 15.61
C PHE A 481 -1.96 -6.77 16.99
N GLY A 482 -1.92 -8.11 17.10
CA GLY A 482 -2.17 -8.84 18.34
C GLY A 482 -3.64 -9.20 18.58
N ASP A 483 -4.53 -8.95 17.61
CA ASP A 483 -5.94 -9.32 17.67
C ASP A 483 -6.19 -10.50 16.70
N ASN A 484 -6.60 -11.66 17.23
CA ASN A 484 -6.85 -12.87 16.44
C ASN A 484 -8.17 -13.55 16.88
N PRO A 485 -9.32 -12.92 16.60
CA PRO A 485 -10.59 -13.44 17.07
C PRO A 485 -10.94 -14.79 16.42
N LEU A 486 -10.47 -15.08 15.19
CA LEU A 486 -10.58 -16.39 14.54
C LEU A 486 -9.85 -17.50 15.32
N GLY A 487 -8.67 -17.18 15.87
CA GLY A 487 -7.90 -18.09 16.71
C GLY A 487 -8.29 -18.08 18.19
N GLY A 488 -9.37 -17.38 18.58
CA GLY A 488 -9.80 -17.28 19.98
C GLY A 488 -8.89 -16.43 20.87
N SER A 489 -8.22 -15.43 20.31
CA SER A 489 -7.40 -14.47 21.06
C SER A 489 -7.84 -13.04 20.74
N TRP A 490 -8.36 -12.33 21.73
CA TRP A 490 -8.95 -10.99 21.55
C TRP A 490 -8.08 -9.92 22.20
N LEU A 491 -7.73 -8.89 21.45
CA LEU A 491 -7.07 -7.71 22.00
C LEU A 491 -8.13 -6.78 22.61
N ASN A 492 -7.99 -6.46 23.89
CA ASN A 492 -8.89 -5.57 24.61
C ASN A 492 -8.20 -4.24 24.91
N LEU A 493 -8.57 -3.20 24.16
CA LEU A 493 -8.07 -1.85 24.35
C LEU A 493 -8.88 -1.13 25.44
N SER A 494 -8.23 -0.31 26.25
CA SER A 494 -8.90 0.53 27.26
C SER A 494 -9.80 1.59 26.61
N ASN A 495 -9.45 2.03 25.39
CA ASN A 495 -10.27 2.93 24.58
C ASN A 495 -10.38 2.38 23.16
N ALA A 496 -11.58 1.96 22.77
CA ALA A 496 -11.86 1.40 21.45
C ALA A 496 -11.75 2.43 20.30
N TYR A 497 -11.86 3.73 20.59
CA TYR A 497 -11.72 4.80 19.58
C TYR A 497 -10.26 5.06 19.17
N THR A 498 -9.29 4.57 19.95
CA THR A 498 -7.87 4.74 19.65
C THR A 498 -7.34 3.49 18.94
N PRO A 499 -6.87 3.60 17.69
CA PRO A 499 -6.36 2.44 16.96
C PRO A 499 -5.01 1.97 17.50
N ARG A 500 -4.69 0.70 17.27
CA ARG A 500 -3.34 0.17 17.41
C ARG A 500 -2.54 0.55 16.17
N VAL A 501 -1.47 1.33 16.35
CA VAL A 501 -0.65 1.85 15.24
C VAL A 501 0.61 1.01 15.09
N LYS A 502 0.94 0.65 13.83
CA LYS A 502 2.27 0.16 13.45
C LYS A 502 2.78 0.96 12.26
N ASN A 503 4.10 1.17 12.23
CA ASN A 503 4.77 1.79 11.10
C ASN A 503 5.62 0.72 10.40
N GLY A 504 5.70 0.81 9.09
CA GLY A 504 6.63 0.04 8.27
C GLY A 504 7.27 0.92 7.21
N THR A 505 8.28 0.38 6.56
CA THR A 505 9.07 1.10 5.55
C THR A 505 9.28 0.20 4.33
N VAL A 506 9.33 0.82 3.15
CA VAL A 506 9.77 0.22 1.89
C VAL A 506 10.91 1.09 1.37
N SER A 507 12.07 0.53 1.13
CA SER A 507 13.22 1.24 0.58
C SER A 507 13.47 0.85 -0.88
N TYR A 508 14.13 1.74 -1.63
CA TYR A 508 14.49 1.49 -3.01
C TYR A 508 15.78 2.19 -3.40
N SER A 509 16.57 1.51 -4.21
CA SER A 509 17.85 1.98 -4.76
C SER A 509 18.25 1.11 -5.95
N GLY A 510 19.34 1.42 -6.62
CA GLY A 510 19.85 0.62 -7.73
C GLY A 510 20.54 1.49 -8.77
N ASP A 511 21.08 0.86 -9.78
CA ASP A 511 21.88 1.51 -10.80
C ASP A 511 21.64 0.93 -12.19
N VAL A 512 22.04 1.72 -13.18
CA VAL A 512 22.10 1.32 -14.58
C VAL A 512 23.49 1.55 -15.12
N SER A 513 23.91 0.68 -16.03
CA SER A 513 25.16 0.77 -16.74
C SER A 513 24.94 0.56 -18.23
N ARG A 514 25.76 1.20 -19.06
CA ARG A 514 25.72 1.03 -20.50
C ARG A 514 27.10 1.10 -21.11
N ASP A 515 27.36 0.12 -21.97
CA ASP A 515 28.61 0.05 -22.70
C ASP A 515 28.61 1.04 -23.87
N TYR A 516 29.79 1.54 -24.20
CA TYR A 516 30.04 2.39 -25.34
C TYR A 516 31.31 1.93 -26.07
N ILE A 517 31.36 2.14 -27.37
CA ILE A 517 32.59 2.03 -28.15
C ILE A 517 33.11 3.44 -28.34
N ARG A 518 34.35 3.60 -27.93
CA ARG A 518 35.12 4.80 -28.12
C ARG A 518 35.97 4.65 -29.37
N THR A 519 35.93 5.65 -30.25
CA THR A 519 36.83 5.73 -31.40
C THR A 519 37.81 6.88 -31.18
N TYR A 520 39.12 6.60 -31.22
CA TYR A 520 40.16 7.62 -31.11
C TYR A 520 41.32 7.35 -32.06
N ARG A 521 42.08 8.37 -32.43
CA ARG A 521 43.17 8.29 -33.41
C ARG A 521 44.49 8.61 -32.73
N THR A 522 45.42 7.67 -32.73
CA THR A 522 46.82 7.93 -32.33
C THR A 522 47.65 8.15 -33.58
N CYS A 523 48.68 8.99 -33.50
CA CYS A 523 49.54 9.30 -34.64
C CYS A 523 51.00 9.19 -34.22
N LYS A 524 51.81 8.37 -34.87
CA LYS A 524 53.26 8.26 -34.61
C LYS A 524 54.04 8.78 -35.82
N THR A 525 55.12 9.51 -35.55
CA THR A 525 56.06 9.92 -36.60
C THR A 525 57.05 8.79 -36.85
N VAL A 526 56.97 8.16 -38.01
CA VAL A 526 57.88 7.10 -38.47
C VAL A 526 58.84 7.70 -39.48
N THR A 527 60.13 7.44 -39.33
CA THR A 527 61.13 7.85 -40.32
C THR A 527 61.42 6.68 -41.25
N ASP A 528 61.18 6.86 -42.54
CA ASP A 528 61.49 5.83 -43.54
C ASP A 528 63.00 5.70 -43.76
N SER A 529 63.40 4.67 -44.52
CA SER A 529 64.81 4.41 -44.86
C SER A 529 65.46 5.48 -45.75
N SER A 530 64.70 6.45 -46.23
CA SER A 530 65.17 7.60 -47.03
C SER A 530 65.29 8.89 -46.20
N GLY A 531 64.96 8.84 -44.91
CA GLY A 531 65.02 10.00 -44.00
C GLY A 531 63.75 10.87 -44.03
N ASN A 532 62.69 10.44 -44.71
CA ASN A 532 61.41 11.16 -44.70
C ASN A 532 60.62 10.82 -43.45
N ARG A 533 60.07 11.85 -42.80
CA ARG A 533 59.21 11.71 -41.63
C ARG A 533 57.75 11.62 -42.06
N ASP A 534 57.15 10.46 -41.87
CA ASP A 534 55.73 10.23 -42.13
C ASP A 534 54.94 10.11 -40.83
N ARG A 535 53.75 10.70 -40.78
CA ARG A 535 52.86 10.62 -39.62
C ARG A 535 51.87 9.49 -39.87
N GLU A 536 52.20 8.29 -39.40
CA GLU A 536 51.27 7.16 -39.41
C GLU A 536 50.22 7.37 -38.33
N CYS A 537 48.95 7.43 -38.69
CA CYS A 537 47.88 7.48 -37.71
C CYS A 537 47.02 6.23 -37.75
N GLU A 538 46.82 5.62 -36.58
CA GLU A 538 45.97 4.46 -36.39
C GLU A 538 44.70 4.89 -35.66
N THR A 539 43.54 4.46 -36.17
CA THR A 539 42.27 4.61 -35.46
C THR A 539 42.07 3.38 -34.60
N HIS A 540 41.89 3.59 -33.30
CA HIS A 540 41.63 2.55 -32.31
C HIS A 540 40.18 2.64 -31.86
N GLU A 541 39.58 1.47 -31.67
CA GLU A 541 38.32 1.33 -30.97
C GLU A 541 38.57 0.67 -29.62
N GLU A 542 38.00 1.25 -28.58
CA GLU A 542 38.10 0.73 -27.21
C GLU A 542 36.71 0.64 -26.61
N ASN A 543 36.43 -0.50 -25.98
CA ASN A 543 35.18 -0.70 -25.26
C ASN A 543 35.28 -0.02 -23.89
N GLY A 544 34.26 0.75 -23.53
CA GLY A 544 34.10 1.34 -22.21
C GLY A 544 32.68 1.12 -21.69
N SER A 545 32.47 1.46 -20.42
CA SER A 545 31.16 1.45 -19.78
C SER A 545 31.01 2.63 -18.85
N THR A 546 29.79 3.14 -18.72
CA THR A 546 29.43 4.21 -17.77
C THR A 546 28.18 3.82 -17.01
N SER A 547 27.97 4.42 -15.84
CA SER A 547 26.85 4.11 -14.96
C SER A 547 26.18 5.35 -14.40
N ALA A 548 24.94 5.16 -13.95
CA ALA A 548 24.16 6.16 -13.24
C ALA A 548 23.25 5.48 -12.21
N PRO A 549 23.17 5.97 -10.96
CA PRO A 549 22.24 5.44 -9.99
C PRO A 549 20.81 5.97 -10.26
N PHE A 550 19.82 5.18 -9.87
CA PHE A 550 18.48 5.70 -9.60
C PHE A 550 18.51 6.57 -8.33
N SER A 551 17.70 7.63 -8.28
CA SER A 551 17.50 8.37 -7.03
C SER A 551 16.96 7.42 -5.96
N PRO A 552 17.72 7.15 -4.87
CA PRO A 552 17.26 6.23 -3.85
C PRO A 552 16.17 6.89 -3.01
N GLY A 553 15.42 6.11 -2.24
CA GLY A 553 14.43 6.67 -1.34
C GLY A 553 13.75 5.65 -0.46
N LYS A 554 12.75 6.13 0.27
CA LYS A 554 11.94 5.31 1.16
C LYS A 554 10.50 5.80 1.23
N ASP A 555 9.59 4.86 1.45
CA ASP A 555 8.19 5.11 1.72
C ASP A 555 7.88 4.66 3.15
N ASP A 556 7.43 5.58 3.99
CA ASP A 556 7.00 5.32 5.37
C ASP A 556 5.48 5.05 5.38
N ILE A 557 5.09 3.85 5.81
CA ILE A 557 3.70 3.39 5.83
C ILE A 557 3.21 3.31 7.27
N THR A 558 2.18 4.07 7.61
CA THR A 558 1.47 3.98 8.89
C THR A 558 0.18 3.18 8.72
N VAL A 559 0.02 2.14 9.53
CA VAL A 559 -1.19 1.31 9.52
C VAL A 559 -1.89 1.40 10.87
N ASN A 560 -3.18 1.72 10.86
CA ASN A 560 -4.03 1.76 12.04
C ASN A 560 -4.97 0.55 12.04
N ALA A 561 -4.95 -0.24 13.10
CA ALA A 561 -5.95 -1.28 13.33
C ALA A 561 -6.94 -0.83 14.41
N PHE A 562 -8.20 -0.71 14.01
CA PHE A 562 -9.31 -0.43 14.92
C PHE A 562 -9.82 -1.75 15.53
N VAL A 563 -9.92 -1.81 16.86
CA VAL A 563 -10.19 -3.06 17.58
C VAL A 563 -11.27 -2.84 18.62
N TYR A 564 -12.32 -3.66 18.54
CA TYR A 564 -13.38 -3.77 19.53
C TYR A 564 -13.92 -5.19 19.50
N ASN A 565 -13.86 -5.88 20.64
CA ASN A 565 -14.20 -7.30 20.76
C ASN A 565 -15.44 -7.58 21.62
N GLY A 566 -16.26 -6.53 21.81
CA GLY A 566 -17.47 -6.57 22.61
C GLY A 566 -17.22 -6.23 24.07
N ARG A 567 -18.30 -5.99 24.79
CA ARG A 567 -18.28 -5.77 26.24
C ARG A 567 -18.60 -7.06 26.98
N LYS A 568 -17.96 -7.21 28.14
CA LYS A 568 -18.22 -8.32 29.05
C LYS A 568 -19.68 -8.35 29.50
N ASP A 569 -20.20 -7.20 29.91
CA ASP A 569 -21.52 -7.09 30.52
C ASP A 569 -22.49 -6.35 29.58
N VAL A 570 -23.52 -7.06 29.11
CA VAL A 570 -24.67 -6.48 28.40
C VAL A 570 -25.74 -6.15 29.43
N PRO A 571 -26.38 -4.96 29.37
CA PRO A 571 -27.48 -4.61 30.26
C PRO A 571 -28.57 -5.69 30.26
N ALA A 572 -28.77 -6.34 31.40
CA ALA A 572 -29.78 -7.37 31.54
C ALA A 572 -31.18 -6.74 31.56
N LYS A 573 -32.14 -7.41 30.92
CA LYS A 573 -33.54 -7.05 31.04
C LYS A 573 -34.06 -7.43 32.42
N GLU A 574 -34.77 -6.51 33.06
CA GLU A 574 -35.41 -6.78 34.35
C GLU A 574 -36.74 -7.53 34.15
N PHE A 575 -36.97 -8.50 35.04
CA PHE A 575 -38.17 -9.32 35.08
C PHE A 575 -38.76 -9.29 36.50
N GLU A 576 -40.06 -9.56 36.61
CA GLU A 576 -40.76 -9.54 37.89
C GLU A 576 -40.67 -10.89 38.61
N ASP A 577 -40.43 -10.82 39.92
CA ASP A 577 -40.44 -11.96 40.83
C ASP A 577 -41.52 -11.73 41.91
N LYS A 578 -42.76 -12.18 41.66
CA LYS A 578 -43.90 -11.98 42.57
C LYS A 578 -45.00 -13.02 42.41
N ILE A 579 -45.86 -13.11 43.43
CA ILE A 579 -47.13 -13.86 43.38
C ILE A 579 -48.28 -12.87 43.55
N GLU A 580 -49.13 -12.77 42.54
CA GLU A 580 -50.36 -11.99 42.58
C GLU A 580 -51.48 -12.81 43.25
N ASN A 581 -52.36 -12.13 44.01
CA ASN A 581 -53.46 -12.74 44.75
C ASN A 581 -52.99 -13.81 45.76
N ASN A 582 -51.86 -13.54 46.42
CA ASN A 582 -51.25 -14.47 47.38
C ASN A 582 -51.92 -14.44 48.77
N THR A 583 -53.25 -14.36 48.84
CA THR A 583 -54.03 -14.33 50.09
C THR A 583 -54.74 -15.67 50.36
N LYS A 584 -55.34 -15.83 51.55
CA LYS A 584 -55.99 -17.08 51.97
C LYS A 584 -57.38 -17.31 51.37
N ASP A 585 -57.96 -16.29 50.74
CA ASP A 585 -59.32 -16.34 50.21
C ASP A 585 -59.33 -16.45 48.66
N ASP A 586 -58.16 -16.25 48.02
CA ASP A 586 -58.01 -16.29 46.57
C ASP A 586 -57.83 -17.72 46.05
N LEU A 587 -58.82 -18.19 45.28
CA LEU A 587 -58.77 -19.48 44.58
C LEU A 587 -57.86 -19.46 43.34
N GLY A 588 -57.57 -18.27 42.79
CA GLY A 588 -56.75 -18.08 41.60
C GLY A 588 -55.49 -17.28 41.91
N LYS A 589 -54.31 -17.85 41.63
CA LYS A 589 -53.00 -17.25 41.92
C LYS A 589 -52.15 -17.20 40.66
N LYS A 590 -51.45 -16.08 40.44
CA LYS A 590 -50.51 -15.92 39.33
C LYS A 590 -49.10 -15.71 39.86
N LEU A 591 -48.19 -16.57 39.44
CA LEU A 591 -46.79 -16.57 39.79
C LEU A 591 -46.01 -16.00 38.61
N LEU A 592 -45.05 -15.13 38.88
CA LEU A 592 -44.15 -14.53 37.90
C LEU A 592 -42.73 -14.67 38.45
N TRP A 593 -41.83 -15.30 37.70
CA TRP A 593 -40.42 -15.39 38.07
C TRP A 593 -39.50 -15.28 36.84
N THR A 594 -38.29 -14.75 37.00
CA THR A 594 -37.23 -14.94 35.99
C THR A 594 -36.87 -16.41 35.88
N SER A 595 -36.81 -16.93 34.66
CA SER A 595 -36.42 -18.30 34.33
C SER A 595 -35.02 -18.66 34.80
N GLU A 596 -34.69 -19.96 34.72
CA GLU A 596 -33.31 -20.41 34.86
C GLU A 596 -32.40 -19.73 33.82
N PRO A 597 -31.14 -19.42 34.20
CA PRO A 597 -30.16 -18.85 33.30
C PRO A 597 -29.49 -19.92 32.43
N TYR A 598 -29.45 -19.69 31.12
CA TYR A 598 -28.74 -20.57 30.17
C TYR A 598 -27.60 -19.83 29.49
N LYS A 599 -26.39 -20.41 29.50
CA LYS A 599 -25.22 -19.84 28.81
C LYS A 599 -25.27 -20.12 27.32
N ILE A 600 -25.06 -19.08 26.53
CA ILE A 600 -25.24 -19.07 25.08
C ILE A 600 -23.96 -18.54 24.43
N LYS A 601 -23.40 -19.33 23.53
CA LYS A 601 -22.26 -18.93 22.71
C LYS A 601 -22.72 -17.98 21.62
N THR A 602 -21.90 -16.97 21.36
CA THR A 602 -22.16 -15.96 20.34
C THR A 602 -21.12 -16.01 19.22
N ILE A 603 -21.47 -15.45 18.08
CA ILE A 603 -20.55 -15.13 16.99
C ILE A 603 -20.68 -13.65 16.61
N ARG A 604 -19.75 -13.15 15.82
CA ARG A 604 -19.82 -11.89 15.07
C ARG A 604 -19.34 -12.14 13.65
N TRP A 605 -19.79 -11.31 12.71
CA TRP A 605 -19.30 -11.36 11.33
C TRP A 605 -18.10 -10.43 11.16
N MET A 606 -17.08 -10.93 10.45
CA MET A 606 -15.93 -10.15 10.01
C MET A 606 -15.60 -10.49 8.55
N ALA A 607 -14.91 -9.60 7.84
CA ALA A 607 -14.67 -9.72 6.41
C ALA A 607 -13.20 -9.57 6.03
N HIS A 608 -12.90 -9.87 4.78
CA HIS A 608 -11.68 -9.42 4.11
C HIS A 608 -12.00 -8.19 3.26
N GLU A 609 -11.08 -7.22 3.19
CA GLU A 609 -11.22 -6.00 2.40
C GLU A 609 -10.25 -6.04 1.22
N ASP A 610 -10.74 -5.75 0.02
CA ASP A 610 -9.90 -5.65 -1.18
C ASP A 610 -9.32 -4.23 -1.37
N GLU A 611 -8.54 -4.04 -2.44
CA GLU A 611 -7.89 -2.76 -2.75
C GLU A 611 -8.88 -1.63 -3.07
N SER A 612 -10.13 -1.96 -3.42
CA SER A 612 -11.20 -1.00 -3.70
C SER A 612 -11.98 -0.57 -2.46
N GLY A 613 -11.71 -1.22 -1.31
CA GLY A 613 -12.47 -1.05 -0.07
C GLY A 613 -13.74 -1.92 0.01
N SER A 614 -13.90 -2.88 -0.91
CA SER A 614 -15.04 -3.78 -0.90
C SER A 614 -14.82 -4.93 0.09
N LEU A 615 -15.84 -5.20 0.90
CA LEU A 615 -15.82 -6.28 1.90
C LEU A 615 -16.34 -7.59 1.27
N PHE A 616 -15.56 -8.66 1.38
CA PHE A 616 -15.86 -9.98 0.84
C PHE A 616 -15.45 -11.09 1.82
N ASP A 617 -15.79 -12.35 1.51
CA ASP A 617 -15.48 -13.54 2.32
C ASP A 617 -15.82 -13.35 3.81
N TRP A 618 -17.08 -12.98 4.05
CA TRP A 618 -17.59 -12.81 5.40
C TRP A 618 -17.54 -14.13 6.17
N THR A 619 -16.88 -14.08 7.31
CA THR A 619 -16.57 -15.23 8.15
C THR A 619 -17.19 -15.04 9.53
N ASP A 620 -17.84 -16.09 10.05
CA ASP A 620 -18.31 -16.10 11.42
C ASP A 620 -17.14 -16.32 12.37
N VAL A 621 -17.04 -15.44 13.36
CA VAL A 621 -15.97 -15.47 14.36
C VAL A 621 -16.61 -15.56 15.73
N ASN A 622 -16.10 -16.42 16.61
CA ASN A 622 -16.65 -16.53 17.97
C ASN A 622 -16.61 -15.17 18.68
N GLY A 623 -17.71 -14.83 19.34
CA GLY A 623 -17.73 -13.73 20.30
C GLY A 623 -16.82 -14.05 21.49
N GLN A 624 -16.24 -13.02 22.10
CA GLN A 624 -15.35 -13.20 23.25
C GLN A 624 -16.12 -13.69 24.49
N TYR A 625 -17.38 -13.30 24.63
CA TYR A 625 -18.17 -13.53 25.83
C TYR A 625 -19.43 -14.33 25.53
N GLU A 626 -19.71 -15.33 26.36
CA GLU A 626 -21.02 -16.00 26.37
C GLU A 626 -22.08 -15.08 26.98
N ARG A 627 -23.32 -15.21 26.51
CA ARG A 627 -24.48 -14.47 27.02
C ARG A 627 -25.38 -15.36 27.85
N GLU A 628 -26.11 -14.77 28.78
CA GLU A 628 -27.02 -15.50 29.66
C GLU A 628 -28.46 -15.25 29.23
N PHE A 629 -29.12 -16.29 28.74
CA PHE A 629 -30.53 -16.23 28.38
C PHE A 629 -31.39 -16.40 29.63
N THR A 630 -32.19 -15.38 29.91
CA THR A 630 -33.24 -15.39 30.94
C THR A 630 -34.49 -14.73 30.37
N GLN A 631 -35.66 -15.21 30.81
CA GLN A 631 -36.95 -14.66 30.40
C GLN A 631 -37.97 -14.69 31.55
N GLN A 632 -39.06 -13.91 31.43
CA GLN A 632 -40.19 -13.97 32.36
C GLN A 632 -40.93 -15.31 32.22
N ALA A 633 -40.74 -16.22 33.16
CA ALA A 633 -41.57 -17.39 33.37
C ALA A 633 -42.82 -17.03 34.20
N SER A 634 -43.85 -17.85 34.08
CA SER A 634 -45.11 -17.63 34.79
C SER A 634 -45.84 -18.92 35.15
N GLY A 635 -46.70 -18.85 36.16
CA GLY A 635 -47.56 -19.93 36.60
C GLY A 635 -48.95 -19.41 36.95
N LYS A 636 -49.99 -20.18 36.67
CA LYS A 636 -51.38 -19.84 36.97
C LYS A 636 -52.05 -21.04 37.64
N LEU A 637 -52.32 -20.90 38.93
CA LEU A 637 -52.99 -21.91 39.74
C LEU A 637 -54.43 -21.48 39.99
N VAL A 638 -55.40 -22.36 39.70
CA VAL A 638 -56.82 -22.11 39.95
C VAL A 638 -57.45 -23.31 40.63
N TRP A 639 -57.95 -23.13 41.85
CA TRP A 639 -58.74 -24.11 42.59
C TRP A 639 -60.24 -24.00 42.30
N LYS A 640 -60.94 -25.12 42.35
CA LYS A 640 -62.40 -25.22 42.27
C LYS A 640 -62.92 -26.32 43.20
N SER A 641 -64.17 -26.14 43.65
CA SER A 641 -64.91 -27.14 44.43
C SER A 641 -65.99 -27.75 43.54
N GLU A 642 -65.67 -28.82 42.81
CA GLU A 642 -66.59 -29.49 41.87
C GLU A 642 -67.82 -30.06 42.60
N GLN A 643 -67.58 -30.66 43.76
CA GLN A 643 -68.63 -31.09 44.68
C GLN A 643 -68.24 -30.67 46.09
N THR A 644 -68.90 -29.64 46.60
CA THR A 644 -68.76 -29.25 48.01
C THR A 644 -69.36 -30.30 48.94
N MET A 645 -68.96 -30.29 50.20
CA MET A 645 -69.57 -31.09 51.26
C MET A 645 -71.08 -30.85 51.35
N ALA A 646 -71.50 -29.58 51.25
CA ALA A 646 -72.91 -29.21 51.24
C ALA A 646 -73.69 -29.90 50.11
N ASN A 647 -73.13 -29.93 48.90
CA ASN A 647 -73.72 -30.62 47.76
C ASN A 647 -73.69 -32.14 47.95
N ALA A 648 -72.58 -32.68 48.44
CA ALA A 648 -72.41 -34.12 48.67
C ALA A 648 -73.42 -34.68 49.67
N TYR A 649 -73.76 -33.92 50.73
CA TYR A 649 -74.70 -34.33 51.77
C TYR A 649 -76.16 -33.93 51.50
N SER A 650 -76.44 -33.19 50.43
CA SER A 650 -77.77 -32.62 50.16
C SER A 650 -78.89 -33.66 50.10
N GLN A 651 -78.63 -34.82 49.49
CA GLN A 651 -79.61 -35.91 49.38
C GLN A 651 -80.08 -36.40 50.75
N GLY A 652 -79.15 -36.81 51.62
CA GLY A 652 -79.48 -37.29 52.96
C GLY A 652 -80.14 -36.20 53.83
N ARG A 653 -79.75 -34.93 53.64
CA ARG A 653 -80.38 -33.80 54.35
C ARG A 653 -81.83 -33.59 53.93
N GLU A 654 -82.11 -33.63 52.64
CA GLU A 654 -83.47 -33.50 52.12
C GLU A 654 -84.35 -34.69 52.53
N ALA A 655 -83.78 -35.90 52.56
CA ALA A 655 -84.44 -37.09 53.09
C ALA A 655 -84.84 -36.90 54.57
N ALA A 656 -83.92 -36.40 55.41
CA ALA A 656 -84.21 -36.10 56.82
C ALA A 656 -85.29 -35.02 56.99
N ARG A 657 -85.24 -33.94 56.21
CA ARG A 657 -86.26 -32.88 56.22
C ARG A 657 -87.65 -33.39 55.86
N ARG A 658 -87.72 -34.39 54.97
CA ARG A 658 -88.97 -35.06 54.56
C ARG A 658 -89.39 -36.20 55.49
N MET A 659 -88.58 -36.50 56.52
CA MET A 659 -88.82 -37.57 57.50
C MET A 659 -88.99 -38.95 56.85
N THR A 660 -88.22 -39.23 55.79
CA THR A 660 -88.26 -40.52 55.10
C THR A 660 -87.41 -41.57 55.82
N ASN A 661 -87.90 -42.80 55.98
CA ASN A 661 -87.15 -43.90 56.61
C ASN A 661 -86.38 -44.78 55.60
N ASN A 662 -86.30 -44.36 54.33
CA ASN A 662 -85.63 -45.12 53.28
C ASN A 662 -84.10 -45.02 53.43
N LYS A 663 -83.46 -46.13 53.77
CA LYS A 663 -82.01 -46.19 53.99
C LYS A 663 -81.19 -45.77 52.78
N SER A 664 -81.67 -46.01 51.56
CA SER A 664 -81.00 -45.62 50.30
C SER A 664 -80.87 -44.11 50.13
N ASP A 665 -81.74 -43.34 50.78
CA ASP A 665 -81.79 -41.89 50.61
C ASP A 665 -80.71 -41.20 51.46
N TYR A 666 -80.21 -41.90 52.48
CA TYR A 666 -79.04 -41.54 53.28
C TYR A 666 -77.82 -42.27 52.71
N ASP A 667 -77.14 -41.66 51.76
CA ASP A 667 -76.02 -42.29 51.04
C ASP A 667 -74.67 -42.07 51.72
N LYS A 668 -74.49 -40.92 52.39
CA LYS A 668 -73.20 -40.50 53.00
C LYS A 668 -73.26 -40.24 54.49
N ALA A 669 -74.42 -39.86 55.03
CA ALA A 669 -74.59 -39.65 56.47
C ALA A 669 -76.04 -39.85 56.89
N VAL A 670 -76.24 -40.33 58.12
CA VAL A 670 -77.57 -40.38 58.75
C VAL A 670 -77.82 -39.07 59.48
N PHE A 671 -78.66 -38.23 58.89
CA PHE A 671 -79.09 -36.98 59.53
C PHE A 671 -80.31 -37.24 60.41
N ALA A 672 -80.37 -36.57 61.56
CA ALA A 672 -81.48 -36.72 62.50
C ALA A 672 -82.80 -36.29 61.86
N THR A 673 -83.87 -37.07 62.06
CA THR A 673 -85.24 -36.78 61.57
C THR A 673 -86.10 -36.09 62.63
N ASP A 674 -85.62 -36.00 63.87
CA ASP A 674 -86.35 -35.36 64.98
C ASP A 674 -86.69 -33.92 64.62
N ARG A 675 -87.97 -33.55 64.82
CA ARG A 675 -88.49 -32.24 64.39
C ARG A 675 -87.75 -31.07 65.06
N GLU A 676 -87.31 -31.27 66.30
CA GLU A 676 -86.54 -30.29 67.09
C GLU A 676 -85.10 -30.09 66.58
N LEU A 677 -84.55 -31.05 65.83
CA LEU A 677 -83.19 -30.99 65.28
C LEU A 677 -83.15 -30.45 63.84
N GLN A 678 -84.29 -30.34 63.16
CA GLN A 678 -84.38 -29.81 61.79
C GLN A 678 -83.97 -28.33 61.64
N GLY A 679 -83.85 -27.60 62.76
CA GLY A 679 -83.35 -26.22 62.77
C GLY A 679 -81.84 -26.08 62.56
N TYR A 680 -81.09 -27.18 62.64
CA TYR A 680 -79.64 -27.19 62.37
C TYR A 680 -79.35 -27.56 60.91
N ASP A 681 -78.23 -27.08 60.38
CA ASP A 681 -77.87 -27.37 58.98
C ASP A 681 -77.50 -28.84 58.78
N TYR A 682 -76.67 -29.40 59.64
CA TYR A 682 -76.18 -30.79 59.54
C TYR A 682 -76.35 -31.53 60.89
N PRO A 683 -77.59 -31.82 61.34
CA PRO A 683 -77.85 -32.50 62.61
C PRO A 683 -77.63 -34.02 62.49
N ILE A 684 -76.87 -34.61 63.41
CA ILE A 684 -76.68 -36.07 63.49
C ILE A 684 -76.83 -36.57 64.93
N LYS A 685 -77.24 -37.84 65.08
CA LYS A 685 -77.08 -38.62 66.32
C LYS A 685 -75.76 -39.39 66.24
N SER A 686 -75.01 -39.43 67.33
CA SER A 686 -73.73 -40.16 67.37
C SER A 686 -73.95 -41.68 67.28
N GLY A 687 -72.96 -42.44 66.79
CA GLY A 687 -73.09 -43.89 66.58
C GLY A 687 -73.47 -44.30 65.16
N TYR A 688 -74.06 -43.39 64.38
CA TYR A 688 -74.32 -43.60 62.95
C TYR A 688 -73.12 -43.21 62.08
N TYR A 689 -73.14 -43.64 60.81
CA TYR A 689 -72.08 -43.29 59.87
C TYR A 689 -72.19 -41.82 59.41
N PHE A 690 -71.02 -41.20 59.28
CA PHE A 690 -70.80 -39.89 58.69
C PHE A 690 -69.56 -39.96 57.81
N ASN A 691 -69.77 -40.21 56.53
CA ASN A 691 -68.70 -40.45 55.57
C ASN A 691 -68.06 -39.12 55.17
N PRO A 692 -66.73 -38.97 55.25
CA PRO A 692 -66.03 -37.86 54.61
C PRO A 692 -66.42 -37.77 53.12
N ALA A 693 -66.57 -36.56 52.59
CA ALA A 693 -67.03 -36.35 51.21
C ALA A 693 -66.54 -35.04 50.61
N GLY A 694 -66.53 -34.97 49.28
CA GLY A 694 -66.18 -33.77 48.52
C GLY A 694 -65.23 -34.10 47.36
N ILE A 695 -65.31 -33.30 46.29
CA ILE A 695 -64.46 -33.40 45.12
C ILE A 695 -63.93 -32.01 44.81
N TYR A 696 -62.60 -31.87 44.83
CA TYR A 696 -61.90 -30.61 44.64
C TYR A 696 -60.94 -30.73 43.46
N THR A 697 -60.84 -29.70 42.65
CA THR A 697 -59.96 -29.69 41.48
C THR A 697 -59.04 -28.48 41.51
N PHE A 698 -57.88 -28.62 40.89
CA PHE A 698 -57.10 -27.46 40.49
C PHE A 698 -56.52 -27.63 39.10
N THR A 699 -56.35 -26.52 38.42
CA THR A 699 -55.57 -26.44 37.18
C THR A 699 -54.34 -25.60 37.45
N LEU A 700 -53.17 -26.14 37.08
CA LEU A 700 -51.91 -25.41 37.07
C LEU A 700 -51.41 -25.31 35.64
N GLU A 701 -51.25 -24.09 35.14
CA GLU A 701 -50.57 -23.79 33.88
C GLU A 701 -49.23 -23.13 34.19
N THR A 702 -48.14 -23.53 33.53
CA THR A 702 -46.83 -22.87 33.64
C THR A 702 -46.25 -22.58 32.27
N VAL A 703 -45.59 -21.43 32.13
CA VAL A 703 -44.81 -21.06 30.95
C VAL A 703 -43.35 -20.91 31.39
N THR A 704 -42.46 -21.73 30.84
CA THR A 704 -41.03 -21.73 31.16
C THR A 704 -40.18 -21.75 29.89
N PHE A 705 -38.86 -21.59 30.04
CA PHE A 705 -37.90 -21.54 28.93
C PHE A 705 -36.75 -22.48 29.20
N LYS A 706 -36.40 -23.35 28.24
CA LYS A 706 -35.21 -24.20 28.34
C LYS A 706 -34.70 -24.69 26.97
N PRO A 707 -33.48 -25.25 26.89
CA PRO A 707 -32.87 -25.65 25.62
C PRO A 707 -33.40 -26.93 24.96
N THR A 708 -34.23 -27.72 25.67
CA THR A 708 -34.85 -28.94 25.14
C THR A 708 -36.36 -28.83 25.14
N ASP A 709 -37.05 -29.61 24.33
CA ASP A 709 -38.50 -29.64 24.25
C ASP A 709 -39.15 -30.61 25.26
N ASP A 710 -38.39 -31.24 26.18
CA ASP A 710 -38.92 -32.19 27.16
C ASP A 710 -39.87 -31.53 28.18
N ASP A 711 -40.56 -32.32 29.01
CA ASP A 711 -41.36 -31.79 30.14
C ASP A 711 -40.50 -30.97 31.10
N THR A 712 -41.10 -29.98 31.77
CA THR A 712 -40.32 -29.11 32.67
C THR A 712 -40.37 -29.62 34.09
N LYS A 713 -39.20 -29.59 34.75
CA LYS A 713 -39.09 -29.91 36.18
C LYS A 713 -39.89 -28.90 37.01
N ASP A 714 -39.88 -27.63 36.60
CA ASP A 714 -40.66 -26.56 37.23
C ASP A 714 -42.14 -26.91 37.33
N HIS A 715 -42.77 -27.33 36.22
CA HIS A 715 -44.19 -27.68 36.20
C HIS A 715 -44.48 -28.86 37.12
N LYS A 716 -43.73 -29.96 36.96
CA LYS A 716 -43.93 -31.19 37.72
C LYS A 716 -43.81 -30.96 39.22
N ASP A 717 -42.71 -30.34 39.66
CA ASP A 717 -42.46 -30.12 41.08
C ASP A 717 -43.51 -29.18 41.70
N LEU A 718 -44.02 -28.20 40.93
CA LEU A 718 -45.07 -27.30 41.40
C LEU A 718 -46.44 -28.00 41.47
N VAL A 719 -46.79 -28.85 40.51
CA VAL A 719 -47.99 -29.71 40.60
C VAL A 719 -47.92 -30.56 41.87
N ASP A 720 -46.82 -31.30 42.07
CA ASP A 720 -46.64 -32.20 43.21
C ASP A 720 -46.75 -31.44 44.55
N ALA A 721 -46.14 -30.26 44.64
CA ALA A 721 -46.20 -29.42 45.83
C ALA A 721 -47.62 -28.90 46.12
N VAL A 722 -48.39 -28.57 45.08
CA VAL A 722 -49.80 -28.15 45.22
C VAL A 722 -50.69 -29.34 45.61
N ILE A 723 -50.49 -30.53 45.05
CA ILE A 723 -51.18 -31.76 45.48
C ILE A 723 -50.94 -32.01 46.98
N ASP A 724 -49.66 -31.95 47.38
CA ASP A 724 -49.23 -32.16 48.77
C ASP A 724 -49.77 -31.12 49.76
N SER A 725 -50.26 -29.98 49.27
CA SER A 725 -50.81 -28.91 50.11
C SER A 725 -52.25 -29.13 50.53
N PHE A 726 -53.00 -30.02 49.88
CA PHE A 726 -54.41 -30.28 50.19
C PHE A 726 -54.60 -30.94 51.58
N ARG A 727 -55.57 -30.45 52.34
CA ARG A 727 -55.93 -30.95 53.68
C ARG A 727 -57.43 -31.17 53.77
N TYR A 728 -57.83 -32.34 54.26
CA TYR A 728 -59.21 -32.61 54.67
C TYR A 728 -59.24 -32.86 56.18
N GLU A 729 -59.83 -31.95 56.94
CA GLU A 729 -59.78 -31.91 58.39
C GLU A 729 -61.15 -32.08 59.02
N SER A 730 -61.23 -32.89 60.06
CA SER A 730 -62.43 -33.08 60.88
C SER A 730 -62.05 -33.22 62.35
N ASN A 731 -62.90 -32.72 63.24
CA ASN A 731 -62.82 -32.99 64.68
C ASN A 731 -63.90 -33.97 65.17
N LEU A 732 -64.64 -34.62 64.25
CA LEU A 732 -65.57 -35.69 64.58
C LEU A 732 -64.84 -36.89 65.23
N VAL A 733 -65.57 -37.59 66.10
CA VAL A 733 -65.10 -38.79 66.79
C VAL A 733 -65.64 -40.02 66.07
N TYR A 734 -64.76 -40.86 65.57
CA TYR A 734 -65.09 -42.11 64.89
C TYR A 734 -64.82 -43.33 65.78
N ILE A 735 -65.39 -44.47 65.42
CA ILE A 735 -65.09 -45.77 66.04
C ILE A 735 -64.43 -46.71 65.03
N ASN A 736 -63.26 -47.26 65.39
CA ASN A 736 -62.53 -48.19 64.53
C ASN A 736 -63.03 -49.64 64.71
N ASN A 737 -62.52 -50.56 63.90
CA ASN A 737 -62.87 -51.99 63.94
C ASN A 737 -62.47 -52.67 65.25
N ASN A 738 -61.49 -52.11 65.99
CA ASN A 738 -61.08 -52.55 67.32
C ASN A 738 -61.98 -52.01 68.45
N LYS A 739 -63.06 -51.28 68.10
CA LYS A 739 -63.98 -50.63 69.04
C LYS A 739 -63.35 -49.50 69.86
N GLU A 740 -62.27 -48.91 69.35
CA GLU A 740 -61.60 -47.76 69.94
C GLU A 740 -62.13 -46.46 69.33
N SER A 741 -62.29 -45.44 70.16
CA SER A 741 -62.62 -44.09 69.72
C SER A 741 -61.39 -43.45 69.09
N VAL A 742 -61.51 -42.98 67.86
CA VAL A 742 -60.40 -42.44 67.08
C VAL A 742 -60.78 -41.14 66.36
N ASN A 743 -59.78 -40.34 65.98
CA ASN A 743 -59.97 -39.24 65.03
C ASN A 743 -59.91 -39.74 63.57
N LEU A 744 -60.01 -38.81 62.62
CA LEU A 744 -59.99 -39.11 61.19
C LEU A 744 -58.74 -39.87 60.71
N LEU A 745 -57.59 -39.66 61.34
CA LEU A 745 -56.32 -40.36 61.05
C LEU A 745 -56.21 -41.72 61.77
N ASN A 746 -57.29 -42.23 62.37
CA ASN A 746 -57.32 -43.45 63.17
C ASN A 746 -56.45 -43.38 64.44
N GLU A 747 -56.12 -42.18 64.95
CA GLU A 747 -55.40 -42.02 66.21
C GLU A 747 -56.35 -42.16 67.41
N PRO A 748 -56.00 -42.93 68.44
CA PRO A 748 -56.82 -43.09 69.64
C PRO A 748 -57.12 -41.77 70.36
N LEU A 749 -58.35 -41.64 70.86
CA LEU A 749 -58.81 -40.46 71.59
C LEU A 749 -59.00 -40.73 73.08
N GLY A 750 -58.68 -39.72 73.89
CA GLY A 750 -58.88 -39.74 75.34
C GLY A 750 -60.33 -39.52 75.74
N ARG A 751 -60.64 -39.79 77.01
CA ARG A 751 -61.97 -39.59 77.60
C ARG A 751 -61.94 -38.49 78.66
N SER A 752 -63.08 -37.81 78.81
CA SER A 752 -63.39 -36.93 79.93
C SER A 752 -64.77 -37.32 80.47
N GLY A 753 -64.81 -37.97 81.64
CA GLY A 753 -66.04 -38.61 82.13
C GLY A 753 -66.54 -39.70 81.19
N ASN A 754 -67.83 -39.66 80.85
CA ASN A 754 -68.48 -40.61 79.94
C ASN A 754 -68.33 -40.24 78.45
N SER A 755 -67.70 -39.11 78.12
CA SER A 755 -67.58 -38.61 76.75
C SER A 755 -66.15 -38.71 76.21
N VAL A 756 -66.04 -38.86 74.90
CA VAL A 756 -64.75 -38.82 74.18
C VAL A 756 -64.37 -37.37 73.88
N VAL A 757 -63.11 -36.99 74.15
CA VAL A 757 -62.60 -35.64 73.86
C VAL A 757 -62.26 -35.55 72.37
N PRO A 758 -62.91 -34.65 71.60
CA PRO A 758 -62.59 -34.51 70.18
C PRO A 758 -61.22 -33.87 69.97
N LYS A 759 -60.45 -34.42 69.02
CA LYS A 759 -59.17 -33.88 68.58
C LYS A 759 -59.19 -33.75 67.05
N PRO A 760 -58.98 -32.55 66.48
CA PRO A 760 -58.89 -32.38 65.04
C PRO A 760 -57.80 -33.25 64.43
N ALA A 761 -58.08 -33.79 63.24
CA ALA A 761 -57.10 -34.50 62.44
C ALA A 761 -57.32 -34.21 60.96
N ALA A 762 -56.22 -34.02 60.22
CA ALA A 762 -56.24 -33.67 58.81
C ALA A 762 -55.58 -34.76 57.97
N LEU A 763 -56.33 -35.34 57.05
CA LEU A 763 -55.80 -36.17 55.98
C LEU A 763 -55.09 -35.27 54.96
N ASN A 764 -54.07 -35.82 54.31
CA ASN A 764 -53.42 -35.24 53.15
C ASN A 764 -53.06 -36.35 52.16
N VAL A 765 -52.53 -36.01 50.99
CA VAL A 765 -52.24 -37.01 49.95
C VAL A 765 -51.19 -38.04 50.39
N LYS A 766 -50.18 -37.64 51.17
CA LYS A 766 -49.15 -38.56 51.72
C LYS A 766 -49.69 -39.45 52.84
N ASN A 767 -50.66 -38.96 53.61
CA ASN A 767 -51.36 -39.68 54.66
C ASN A 767 -52.85 -39.81 54.32
N ALA A 768 -53.11 -40.46 53.18
CA ALA A 768 -54.44 -40.57 52.60
C ALA A 768 -55.32 -41.66 53.25
N LYS A 769 -54.74 -42.47 54.14
CA LYS A 769 -55.46 -43.54 54.85
C LYS A 769 -55.95 -43.02 56.20
N GLY A 770 -57.26 -43.15 56.45
CA GLY A 770 -57.86 -42.72 57.71
C GLY A 770 -58.33 -43.89 58.57
N VAL A 771 -59.48 -43.72 59.23
CA VAL A 771 -60.13 -44.73 60.07
C VAL A 771 -60.14 -46.10 59.39
N ASN A 772 -59.77 -47.16 60.13
CA ASN A 772 -59.65 -48.53 59.62
C ASN A 772 -58.64 -48.72 58.47
N ALA A 773 -57.67 -47.82 58.33
CA ALA A 773 -56.71 -47.80 57.22
C ALA A 773 -57.37 -47.69 55.82
N LEU A 774 -58.60 -47.19 55.76
CA LEU A 774 -59.33 -46.98 54.51
C LEU A 774 -58.70 -45.84 53.71
N GLN A 775 -58.60 -46.01 52.40
CA GLN A 775 -58.16 -44.95 51.49
C GLN A 775 -59.25 -43.88 51.39
N LEU A 776 -59.04 -42.73 52.03
CA LEU A 776 -60.01 -41.64 52.13
C LEU A 776 -59.65 -40.43 51.28
N ILE A 777 -58.46 -40.37 50.68
CA ILE A 777 -58.11 -39.40 49.65
C ILE A 777 -57.63 -40.16 48.42
N ALA A 778 -58.21 -39.88 47.26
CA ALA A 778 -57.68 -40.31 45.97
C ALA A 778 -57.36 -39.09 45.11
N VAL A 779 -56.27 -39.19 44.34
CA VAL A 779 -55.80 -38.14 43.44
C VAL A 779 -55.83 -38.68 42.02
N GLU A 780 -56.44 -37.92 41.12
CA GLU A 780 -56.44 -38.17 39.69
C GLU A 780 -55.71 -37.03 38.99
N ASP A 781 -54.58 -37.35 38.37
CA ASP A 781 -53.73 -36.44 37.61
C ASP A 781 -53.31 -37.11 36.29
N ARG A 782 -52.26 -36.57 35.64
CA ARG A 782 -51.72 -37.12 34.39
C ARG A 782 -51.28 -38.57 34.47
N SER A 783 -50.90 -39.08 35.65
CA SER A 783 -50.50 -40.48 35.84
C SER A 783 -51.70 -41.43 35.78
N THR A 784 -52.90 -40.91 36.08
CA THR A 784 -54.16 -41.66 36.00
C THR A 784 -54.82 -41.54 34.64
N ASP A 785 -54.78 -40.35 34.03
CA ASP A 785 -55.33 -40.08 32.71
C ASP A 785 -54.47 -39.04 31.98
N ASN A 786 -53.86 -39.44 30.87
CA ASN A 786 -53.01 -38.58 30.04
C ASN A 786 -53.76 -37.35 29.52
N SER A 787 -55.10 -37.38 29.38
CA SER A 787 -55.89 -36.23 28.92
C SER A 787 -55.86 -35.04 29.88
N ARG A 788 -55.45 -35.25 31.13
CA ARG A 788 -55.32 -34.24 32.18
C ARG A 788 -54.06 -33.38 32.06
N TYR A 789 -53.20 -33.66 31.07
CA TYR A 789 -51.97 -32.91 30.80
C TYR A 789 -51.92 -32.47 29.34
N THR A 790 -51.56 -31.21 29.11
CA THR A 790 -51.30 -30.66 27.78
C THR A 790 -49.99 -29.89 27.77
N LYS A 791 -49.33 -29.89 26.62
CA LYS A 791 -48.03 -29.25 26.41
C LYS A 791 -47.99 -28.59 25.04
N GLU A 792 -47.60 -27.32 25.02
CA GLU A 792 -47.32 -26.55 23.81
C GLU A 792 -45.85 -26.13 23.84
N VAL A 793 -45.16 -26.34 22.71
CA VAL A 793 -43.72 -26.04 22.56
C VAL A 793 -43.55 -25.08 21.40
N GLU A 794 -42.94 -23.93 21.67
CA GLU A 794 -42.63 -22.90 20.68
C GLU A 794 -41.11 -22.67 20.68
N GLU A 795 -40.42 -22.86 19.55
CA GLU A 795 -39.01 -22.52 19.46
C GLU A 795 -38.82 -20.99 19.42
N VAL A 796 -37.98 -20.47 20.31
CA VAL A 796 -37.50 -19.10 20.25
C VAL A 796 -36.42 -19.04 19.17
N TYR A 797 -36.84 -18.79 17.94
CA TYR A 797 -35.96 -18.86 16.77
C TYR A 797 -34.86 -17.78 16.76
N HIS A 798 -33.68 -18.15 16.27
CA HIS A 798 -32.58 -17.23 15.98
C HIS A 798 -32.01 -17.50 14.57
N SER A 799 -31.42 -16.47 13.98
CA SER A 799 -30.74 -16.51 12.70
C SER A 799 -29.36 -15.85 12.82
N GLN A 800 -28.38 -16.42 12.12
CA GLN A 800 -27.05 -15.83 11.95
C GLN A 800 -26.97 -14.90 10.73
N ASN A 801 -28.08 -14.72 9.99
CA ASN A 801 -28.08 -13.91 8.79
C ASN A 801 -27.77 -12.44 9.11
N ARG A 802 -26.57 -11.98 8.73
CA ARG A 802 -26.12 -10.60 8.95
C ARG A 802 -27.03 -9.59 8.25
N ASP A 803 -27.55 -9.94 7.08
CA ASP A 803 -28.30 -9.02 6.22
C ASP A 803 -29.80 -9.00 6.56
N ASN A 804 -30.29 -9.98 7.34
CA ASN A 804 -31.66 -10.03 7.83
C ASN A 804 -31.74 -10.30 9.33
N ILE A 805 -31.45 -9.27 10.12
CA ILE A 805 -31.46 -9.35 11.59
C ILE A 805 -32.86 -9.52 12.19
N ASP A 806 -33.93 -9.32 11.42
CA ASP A 806 -35.31 -9.32 11.93
C ASP A 806 -35.87 -10.73 12.15
N GLU A 807 -35.26 -11.74 11.51
CA GLU A 807 -35.56 -13.16 11.74
C GLU A 807 -35.30 -13.60 13.18
N THR A 808 -34.28 -13.03 13.84
CA THR A 808 -33.94 -13.39 15.22
C THR A 808 -34.98 -12.84 16.19
N HIS A 809 -35.55 -13.73 17.01
CA HIS A 809 -36.56 -13.37 18.00
C HIS A 809 -36.03 -12.32 18.99
N ALA A 810 -36.92 -11.42 19.44
CA ALA A 810 -36.56 -10.30 20.32
C ALA A 810 -35.94 -10.74 21.66
N PHE A 811 -36.25 -11.95 22.14
CA PHE A 811 -35.67 -12.51 23.37
C PHE A 811 -34.16 -12.68 23.26
N TRP A 812 -33.65 -13.17 22.13
CA TRP A 812 -32.21 -13.23 21.87
C TRP A 812 -31.60 -11.83 21.80
N LYS A 813 -32.26 -10.90 21.11
CA LYS A 813 -31.80 -9.51 20.97
C LYS A 813 -31.68 -8.78 22.33
N ASN A 814 -32.42 -9.20 23.36
CA ASN A 814 -32.30 -8.64 24.71
C ASN A 814 -30.95 -8.96 25.37
N ILE A 815 -30.29 -10.05 24.98
CA ILE A 815 -29.05 -10.54 25.62
C ILE A 815 -27.80 -10.36 24.76
N LEU A 816 -27.97 -10.13 23.45
CA LEU A 816 -26.89 -9.96 22.49
C LEU A 816 -26.45 -8.51 22.37
N GLU A 817 -25.16 -8.27 22.19
CA GLU A 817 -24.63 -6.94 21.93
C GLU A 817 -24.87 -6.48 20.47
N GLY A 818 -25.10 -5.17 20.29
CA GLY A 818 -25.31 -4.54 18.98
C GLY A 818 -26.79 -4.34 18.61
N TYR A 819 -27.72 -4.59 19.54
CA TYR A 819 -29.15 -4.42 19.35
C TYR A 819 -29.73 -3.30 20.22
N SER A 820 -30.84 -2.72 19.78
CA SER A 820 -31.59 -1.74 20.59
C SER A 820 -32.27 -2.38 21.79
N GLN A 821 -32.70 -3.63 21.66
CA GLN A 821 -33.38 -4.41 22.70
C GLN A 821 -32.51 -4.60 23.95
N SER A 822 -31.21 -4.82 23.76
CA SER A 822 -30.21 -4.89 24.83
C SER A 822 -29.62 -3.52 25.21
N SER A 823 -30.12 -2.42 24.64
CA SER A 823 -29.59 -1.06 24.81
C SER A 823 -28.10 -0.92 24.43
N THR A 824 -27.63 -1.71 23.46
CA THR A 824 -26.21 -1.72 23.01
C THR A 824 -26.03 -1.44 21.52
N LYS A 825 -27.05 -0.89 20.84
CA LYS A 825 -26.98 -0.51 19.41
C LYS A 825 -25.75 0.36 19.08
N GLY A 826 -25.32 1.20 20.02
CA GLY A 826 -24.12 2.04 19.86
C GLY A 826 -22.83 1.26 19.60
N SER A 827 -22.71 -0.01 20.03
CA SER A 827 -21.56 -0.87 19.71
C SER A 827 -21.51 -1.22 18.22
N PHE A 828 -22.67 -1.40 17.58
CA PHE A 828 -22.74 -1.60 16.14
C PHE A 828 -22.49 -0.29 15.38
N ASP A 829 -23.12 0.80 15.82
CA ASP A 829 -23.02 2.08 15.12
C ASP A 829 -21.60 2.68 15.18
N SER A 830 -20.87 2.45 16.27
CA SER A 830 -19.53 3.03 16.47
C SER A 830 -18.40 2.09 16.05
N PHE A 831 -18.59 0.77 16.21
CA PHE A 831 -17.52 -0.22 16.08
C PHE A 831 -17.87 -1.38 15.15
N LYS A 832 -19.01 -1.29 14.43
CA LYS A 832 -19.53 -2.35 13.56
C LYS A 832 -19.64 -3.72 14.25
N TYR A 833 -19.80 -3.70 15.58
CA TYR A 833 -19.84 -4.92 16.39
C TYR A 833 -21.28 -5.30 16.71
N ARG A 834 -21.66 -6.50 16.29
CA ARG A 834 -22.96 -7.10 16.57
C ARG A 834 -22.81 -8.60 16.74
N GLU A 835 -23.46 -9.11 17.78
CA GLU A 835 -23.46 -10.52 18.08
C GLU A 835 -24.66 -11.25 17.44
N PHE A 836 -24.48 -12.54 17.21
CA PHE A 836 -25.52 -13.47 16.82
C PHE A 836 -25.38 -14.72 17.69
N VAL A 837 -26.46 -15.46 17.89
CA VAL A 837 -26.38 -16.76 18.58
C VAL A 837 -25.60 -17.73 17.69
N LYS A 838 -24.73 -18.54 18.30
CA LYS A 838 -24.03 -19.59 17.57
C LYS A 838 -24.99 -20.74 17.22
N ASP A 839 -25.01 -21.15 15.96
CA ASP A 839 -25.80 -22.29 15.48
C ASP A 839 -25.56 -23.58 16.29
N GLY A 840 -26.59 -24.42 16.35
CA GLY A 840 -26.62 -25.64 17.18
C GLY A 840 -27.07 -25.41 18.63
N GLN A 841 -27.55 -24.21 18.96
CA GLN A 841 -28.17 -23.90 20.25
C GLN A 841 -29.66 -23.60 20.06
N HIS A 842 -30.50 -24.12 20.94
CA HIS A 842 -31.95 -23.96 20.89
C HIS A 842 -32.47 -23.40 22.22
N MET A 843 -33.65 -22.80 22.15
CA MET A 843 -34.41 -22.37 23.32
C MET A 843 -35.89 -22.51 23.00
N TYR A 844 -36.64 -23.16 23.87
CA TYR A 844 -38.06 -23.39 23.70
C TYR A 844 -38.83 -22.68 24.80
N ARG A 845 -39.91 -21.99 24.41
CA ARG A 845 -40.97 -21.58 25.31
C ARG A 845 -41.94 -22.75 25.46
N ILE A 846 -42.10 -23.24 26.67
CA ILE A 846 -42.89 -24.44 26.96
C ILE A 846 -44.05 -24.03 27.87
N THR A 847 -45.27 -24.26 27.39
CA THR A 847 -46.51 -24.08 28.15
C THR A 847 -47.05 -25.45 28.54
N GLU A 848 -47.13 -25.74 29.83
CA GLU A 848 -47.65 -27.00 30.36
C GLU A 848 -48.86 -26.74 31.24
N THR A 849 -49.93 -27.51 31.06
CA THR A 849 -51.14 -27.43 31.88
C THR A 849 -51.50 -28.80 32.44
N THR A 850 -51.64 -28.91 33.76
CA THR A 850 -52.13 -30.11 34.45
C THR A 850 -53.42 -29.80 35.20
N THR A 851 -54.42 -30.67 35.07
CA THR A 851 -55.65 -30.64 35.89
C THR A 851 -55.69 -31.83 36.84
N VAL A 852 -55.77 -31.54 38.14
CA VAL A 852 -55.82 -32.56 39.19
C VAL A 852 -57.19 -32.57 39.86
N SER A 853 -57.72 -33.75 40.13
CA SER A 853 -58.91 -33.96 40.96
C SER A 853 -58.54 -34.70 42.24
N ILE A 854 -59.04 -34.22 43.37
CA ILE A 854 -58.87 -34.83 44.69
C ILE A 854 -60.26 -35.21 45.20
N THR A 855 -60.49 -36.51 45.30
CA THR A 855 -61.77 -37.09 45.75
C THR A 855 -61.63 -37.60 47.18
N VAL A 856 -62.51 -37.12 48.05
CA VAL A 856 -62.58 -37.57 49.45
C VAL A 856 -63.53 -38.76 49.56
N ASN A 857 -63.04 -39.85 50.15
CA ASN A 857 -63.72 -41.14 50.29
C ASN A 857 -64.27 -41.68 48.95
N PRO A 858 -63.41 -42.00 47.97
CA PRO A 858 -63.81 -42.35 46.61
C PRO A 858 -64.75 -43.55 46.53
N ASN A 859 -64.65 -44.49 47.49
CA ASN A 859 -65.48 -45.69 47.54
C ASN A 859 -66.76 -45.50 48.38
N ASN A 860 -67.02 -44.27 48.87
CA ASN A 860 -68.09 -43.95 49.82
C ASN A 860 -68.23 -44.97 50.96
N THR A 861 -67.10 -45.40 51.53
CA THR A 861 -67.11 -46.44 52.57
C THR A 861 -67.65 -45.87 53.88
N PRO A 862 -68.59 -46.55 54.57
CA PRO A 862 -69.15 -46.11 55.83
C PRO A 862 -68.12 -45.88 56.95
N LEU A 863 -68.07 -44.66 57.51
CA LEU A 863 -67.30 -44.33 58.71
C LEU A 863 -68.24 -44.03 59.87
N TYR A 864 -68.28 -44.90 60.87
CA TYR A 864 -69.16 -44.76 62.03
C TYR A 864 -68.60 -43.79 63.05
N THR A 865 -69.44 -42.86 63.51
CA THR A 865 -69.14 -42.02 64.67
C THR A 865 -69.22 -42.84 65.95
N ASP A 866 -68.47 -42.50 67.00
CA ASP A 866 -68.59 -43.19 68.29
C ASP A 866 -69.88 -42.75 69.00
N ALA A 867 -70.69 -43.69 69.49
CA ALA A 867 -71.93 -43.39 70.21
C ALA A 867 -71.71 -42.61 71.52
N ARG A 868 -70.47 -42.55 72.03
CA ARG A 868 -70.06 -41.75 73.20
C ARG A 868 -69.52 -40.37 72.83
N MET A 869 -69.61 -39.98 71.55
CA MET A 869 -69.33 -38.62 71.10
C MET A 869 -70.29 -37.66 71.80
N ALA A 870 -69.76 -36.60 72.40
CA ALA A 870 -70.56 -35.63 73.13
C ALA A 870 -71.47 -34.81 72.21
N ASP A 871 -72.60 -34.36 72.76
CA ASP A 871 -73.40 -33.32 72.14
C ASP A 871 -72.58 -32.05 71.94
N GLY A 872 -72.67 -31.45 70.76
CA GLY A 872 -71.91 -30.23 70.46
C GLY A 872 -71.82 -29.89 68.99
N ASN A 873 -71.01 -28.87 68.71
CA ASN A 873 -70.70 -28.43 67.36
C ASN A 873 -69.33 -28.93 66.93
N TYR A 874 -69.32 -29.62 65.80
CA TYR A 874 -68.17 -30.18 65.14
C TYR A 874 -68.00 -29.50 63.78
N TYR A 875 -66.83 -29.62 63.17
CA TYR A 875 -66.59 -29.12 61.83
C TYR A 875 -65.92 -30.16 60.97
N VAL A 876 -66.17 -30.03 59.68
CA VAL A 876 -65.47 -30.74 58.62
C VAL A 876 -65.09 -29.69 57.58
N LYS A 877 -63.82 -29.63 57.21
CA LYS A 877 -63.33 -28.64 56.25
C LYS A 877 -62.24 -29.17 55.34
N ALA A 878 -62.26 -28.71 54.10
CA ALA A 878 -61.16 -28.83 53.17
C ALA A 878 -60.41 -27.49 53.11
N TRP A 879 -59.09 -27.53 53.08
CA TRP A 879 -58.26 -26.33 52.95
C TRP A 879 -56.92 -26.67 52.31
N ILE A 880 -56.25 -25.65 51.78
CA ILE A 880 -54.96 -25.73 51.11
C ILE A 880 -53.93 -25.11 52.04
N ALA A 881 -52.89 -25.86 52.40
CA ALA A 881 -51.79 -25.37 53.21
C ALA A 881 -50.86 -24.46 52.41
N ASP A 882 -50.08 -23.63 53.10
CA ASP A 882 -49.03 -22.84 52.45
C ASP A 882 -47.97 -23.80 51.84
N VAL A 883 -47.45 -23.44 50.66
CA VAL A 883 -46.37 -24.16 49.98
C VAL A 883 -45.08 -23.35 50.04
N GLU A 884 -44.03 -23.94 50.61
CA GLU A 884 -42.72 -23.31 50.76
C GLU A 884 -41.90 -23.44 49.48
N LEU A 885 -42.07 -22.51 48.55
CA LEU A 885 -41.36 -22.49 47.27
C LEU A 885 -39.85 -22.26 47.46
N SER A 886 -39.44 -21.54 48.50
CA SER A 886 -38.03 -21.23 48.79
C SER A 886 -37.13 -22.47 48.96
N SER A 887 -37.74 -23.62 49.29
CA SER A 887 -37.06 -24.91 49.40
C SER A 887 -36.80 -25.60 48.05
N SER A 888 -37.37 -25.09 46.96
CA SER A 888 -37.20 -25.65 45.62
C SER A 888 -35.79 -25.41 45.04
N SER A 889 -35.36 -26.34 44.19
CA SER A 889 -34.17 -26.17 43.35
C SER A 889 -34.43 -25.30 42.12
N ASN A 890 -35.69 -25.03 41.77
CA ASN A 890 -36.09 -24.33 40.55
C ASN A 890 -36.08 -22.81 40.74
N ALA A 891 -36.02 -22.06 39.64
CA ALA A 891 -35.89 -20.61 39.64
C ALA A 891 -37.00 -19.89 40.41
N TYR A 892 -38.21 -20.46 40.47
CA TYR A 892 -39.33 -19.90 41.24
C TYR A 892 -39.12 -19.91 42.76
N ARG A 893 -38.03 -20.50 43.28
CA ARG A 893 -37.72 -20.49 44.73
C ARG A 893 -37.69 -19.09 45.35
N LYS A 894 -37.29 -18.10 44.55
CA LYS A 894 -37.24 -16.68 44.95
C LYS A 894 -38.60 -16.06 45.23
N LEU A 895 -39.69 -16.72 44.84
CA LEU A 895 -41.05 -16.30 45.18
C LEU A 895 -41.39 -16.52 46.67
N GLY A 896 -40.55 -17.25 47.41
CA GLY A 896 -40.71 -17.47 48.83
C GLY A 896 -41.82 -18.47 49.12
N LYS A 897 -43.02 -17.98 49.46
CA LYS A 897 -44.13 -18.82 49.92
C LYS A 897 -45.39 -18.58 49.11
N LEU A 898 -45.96 -19.66 48.56
CA LEU A 898 -47.28 -19.65 47.96
C LEU A 898 -48.31 -19.86 49.07
N GLY A 899 -49.08 -18.82 49.38
CA GLY A 899 -50.12 -18.83 50.39
C GLY A 899 -51.24 -19.79 50.00
N GLY A 900 -51.64 -20.65 50.94
CA GLY A 900 -52.74 -21.60 50.77
C GLY A 900 -54.11 -20.91 50.79
N VAL A 901 -55.17 -21.72 50.80
CA VAL A 901 -56.58 -21.31 50.79
C VAL A 901 -57.26 -21.87 52.04
N LYS A 902 -57.87 -21.02 52.88
CA LYS A 902 -58.46 -21.49 54.15
C LYS A 902 -59.70 -20.67 54.57
N PRO A 903 -60.92 -21.25 54.54
CA PRO A 903 -61.27 -22.60 54.05
C PRO A 903 -61.43 -22.67 52.53
N LEU A 904 -61.19 -23.84 51.94
CA LEU A 904 -61.61 -24.16 50.56
C LEU A 904 -63.08 -24.60 50.55
N ASP A 905 -63.49 -25.35 51.58
CA ASP A 905 -64.88 -25.73 51.86
C ASP A 905 -65.01 -26.06 53.35
N GLU A 906 -66.16 -25.79 53.97
CA GLU A 906 -66.40 -26.03 55.40
C GLU A 906 -67.88 -26.22 55.69
N ILE A 907 -68.20 -27.22 56.53
CA ILE A 907 -69.52 -27.40 57.13
C ILE A 907 -69.40 -27.54 58.65
N ARG A 908 -70.47 -27.16 59.35
CA ARG A 908 -70.62 -27.34 60.80
C ARG A 908 -71.64 -28.44 61.08
N VAL A 909 -71.21 -29.48 61.78
CA VAL A 909 -72.04 -30.65 62.13
C VAL A 909 -72.50 -30.51 63.57
N THR A 910 -73.80 -30.61 63.80
CA THR A 910 -74.39 -30.55 65.15
C THR A 910 -74.73 -31.96 65.62
N VAL A 911 -74.11 -32.39 66.71
CA VAL A 911 -74.37 -33.69 67.33
C VAL A 911 -75.33 -33.49 68.49
N LYS A 912 -76.46 -34.20 68.47
CA LYS A 912 -77.47 -34.19 69.54
C LYS A 912 -78.05 -35.59 69.72
N GLY A 913 -77.76 -36.21 70.86
CA GLY A 913 -78.15 -37.59 71.15
C GLY A 913 -77.27 -38.63 70.46
N SER A 914 -77.60 -39.89 70.68
CA SER A 914 -76.88 -41.07 70.18
C SER A 914 -77.83 -42.09 69.58
N MET A 915 -77.29 -43.08 68.86
CA MET A 915 -78.04 -44.21 68.34
C MET A 915 -78.75 -45.02 69.45
N TYR A 916 -78.31 -44.90 70.71
CA TYR A 916 -79.00 -45.55 71.83
C TYR A 916 -80.34 -44.88 72.14
N ASP A 917 -80.51 -43.60 71.83
CA ASP A 917 -81.77 -42.89 72.03
C ASP A 917 -82.83 -43.35 71.02
N ASP A 918 -82.39 -43.79 69.83
CA ASP A 918 -83.24 -44.39 68.79
C ASP A 918 -83.54 -45.88 69.01
N LEU A 919 -82.76 -46.55 69.87
CA LEU A 919 -82.96 -47.96 70.23
C LEU A 919 -83.83 -48.15 71.49
N ASN A 920 -83.95 -47.08 72.30
CA ASN A 920 -84.72 -47.07 73.55
C ASN A 920 -86.09 -46.35 73.41
N ASN A 921 -86.39 -45.83 72.22
CA ASN A 921 -87.71 -45.37 71.75
C ASN A 921 -88.24 -46.35 70.71
#